data_AF-A0AAW4Z264-F1
#
_entry.id   AF-A0AAW4Z264-F1
#
_cell.length_a   1.000
_cell.length_b   1.000
_cell.length_c   1.000
_cell.angle_alpha   90.00
_cell.angle_beta   90.00
_cell.angle_gamma   90.00
#
_symmetry.space_group_name_H-M   'P 1'
#
loop_
_entity.id
_entity.type
_entity.pdbx_description
1 polymer ?
#
loop_
_entity_poly.entity_id
_entity_poly.type
_entity_poly.pdbx_seq_one_letter_code
_entity_poly.pdbx_strand_id
1 'polypeptide(L)'
;MRILIEEHQYSINEIRDVIHGIDALEDIDGRVSIHYVGYYYNSLLKDCVFILPKVLLKDVDGKELVFGKYRPEDIINLATDNTLRPEEQNFIYKFAVWIYRAIVVYKNDRRNDSGIVYHKKMVQVGNVGRRLSNTYLDILLSLVQWARDNQSFIFTVVKNIHRGLNKINWNRTIAIQPAIVQNGQPIYLNPVNKKRQINFDEELLIIFYSILKHINDTYGFEANIACHFQLITGSKFDVYLHGFGKRRLLQIKYKYFSDKALELWQLCYAFFDESKNIFVSTERKEYLLAKNFYVVFEAIIDELIGDNPLPDGMKKKQDDGKVIDHLFTSQSLIENQEKSTYYIGDSKYYKMGHELGKESIYKQYTYARNVIQCNLDIWGRGEVPESGIRLRDDITEGYNIIPNFFVSAKMDEHFDYSADGISQTDRKNKRHRKEHFKNRLFDRDTLLLFHYDVNFLFVLSLYARNNTNQKAEWKQAVRNRFRREIREWLQQDYNFYAMRAKEYINGEEYIKQHFKELIGKIYTPYKDETIYSLALENKPENIESNQELIEMLRTTFYVEECRLGQDPNEVLPILENNLDTLDLALCIVKEGACFDIAISTLKQTETVGVALQMNGTTPSLIEGFAKARYLLVYNKSNRYELFILDGTGPTLVTKSMMLDDMITTEKDADLYLTYKLNTDDDVDFGKLNLLPITKNPETNYHPQLIPIQFLLTE
;
A
#
# COMPACT_ATOMS: atom_id res chain seq x y z
N MET A 1 24.20 -26.43 21.64
CA MET A 1 23.48 -25.15 21.50
C MET A 1 22.78 -24.84 22.81
N ARG A 2 22.95 -23.62 23.29
CA ARG A 2 22.23 -23.05 24.45
C ARG A 2 21.13 -22.10 23.98
N ILE A 3 20.06 -22.01 24.76
CA ILE A 3 18.91 -21.15 24.46
C ILE A 3 18.69 -20.17 25.61
N LEU A 4 18.39 -18.92 25.26
CA LEU A 4 17.89 -17.89 26.17
C LEU A 4 16.71 -17.19 25.50
N ILE A 5 15.95 -16.42 26.27
CA ILE A 5 14.77 -15.70 25.76
C ILE A 5 14.88 -14.22 26.11
N GLU A 6 14.54 -13.37 25.15
CA GLU A 6 14.48 -11.92 25.31
C GLU A 6 13.49 -11.53 26.43
N GLU A 7 13.90 -10.57 27.28
CA GLU A 7 13.11 -9.99 28.38
C GLU A 7 12.55 -11.00 29.41
N HIS A 8 13.06 -12.24 29.43
CA HIS A 8 12.80 -13.17 30.52
C HIS A 8 13.81 -12.97 31.65
N GLN A 9 13.35 -13.06 32.90
CA GLN A 9 14.19 -12.89 34.07
C GLN A 9 14.84 -14.20 34.49
N TYR A 10 16.16 -14.30 34.31
CA TYR A 10 16.95 -15.46 34.74
C TYR A 10 17.70 -15.17 36.04
N SER A 11 17.98 -16.20 36.84
CA SER A 11 18.91 -16.11 37.96
C SER A 11 20.35 -16.02 37.43
N ILE A 12 21.15 -15.04 37.90
CA ILE A 12 22.54 -14.86 37.43
C ILE A 12 23.37 -16.14 37.60
N ASN A 13 23.15 -16.88 38.68
CA ASN A 13 23.90 -18.11 38.98
C ASN A 13 23.68 -19.21 37.94
N GLU A 14 22.55 -19.21 37.25
CA GLU A 14 22.19 -20.25 36.26
C GLU A 14 22.74 -19.94 34.87
N ILE A 15 22.89 -18.65 34.52
CA ILE A 15 23.24 -18.22 33.17
C ILE A 15 24.59 -17.52 33.05
N ARG A 16 25.34 -17.33 34.16
CA ARG A 16 26.63 -16.61 34.18
C ARG A 16 27.61 -17.09 33.11
N ASP A 17 27.76 -18.39 32.96
CA ASP A 17 28.66 -18.98 31.97
C ASP A 17 28.12 -18.83 30.53
N VAL A 18 26.79 -18.76 30.38
CA VAL A 18 26.10 -18.65 29.09
C VAL A 18 26.17 -17.23 28.54
N ILE A 19 26.03 -16.19 29.38
CA ILE A 19 26.03 -14.77 28.96
C ILE A 19 27.43 -14.16 28.77
N HIS A 20 28.49 -14.94 28.96
CA HIS A 20 29.85 -14.42 28.88
C HIS A 20 30.16 -13.77 27.52
N GLY A 21 30.42 -12.46 27.54
CA GLY A 21 30.74 -11.65 26.37
C GLY A 21 29.60 -10.78 25.83
N ILE A 22 28.47 -10.70 26.55
CA ILE A 22 27.35 -9.79 26.28
C ILE A 22 27.07 -8.94 27.53
N ASP A 23 26.78 -7.65 27.32
CA ASP A 23 26.31 -6.76 28.38
C ASP A 23 24.86 -7.13 28.74
N ALA A 24 24.64 -7.71 29.91
CA ALA A 24 23.31 -8.01 30.43
C ALA A 24 22.99 -7.06 31.61
N LEU A 25 21.72 -6.65 31.73
CA LEU A 25 21.29 -5.77 32.82
C LEU A 25 21.00 -6.63 34.04
N GLU A 26 21.72 -6.37 35.14
CA GLU A 26 21.54 -7.02 36.44
C GLU A 26 20.66 -6.15 37.33
N ASP A 27 19.63 -6.75 37.90
CA ASP A 27 18.73 -6.12 38.86
C ASP A 27 19.27 -6.26 40.30
N ILE A 28 18.75 -5.44 41.21
CA ILE A 28 19.16 -5.38 42.63
C ILE A 28 18.99 -6.75 43.31
N ASP A 29 18.05 -7.57 42.83
CA ASP A 29 17.73 -8.92 43.32
C ASP A 29 18.59 -10.06 42.70
N GLY A 30 19.65 -9.73 41.94
CA GLY A 30 20.52 -10.73 41.31
C GLY A 30 19.87 -11.49 40.12
N ARG A 31 18.82 -10.89 39.54
CA ARG A 31 18.17 -11.37 38.30
C ARG A 31 18.71 -10.60 37.11
N VAL A 32 18.79 -11.28 35.97
CA VAL A 32 19.27 -10.70 34.72
C VAL A 32 18.21 -10.83 33.62
N SER A 33 18.01 -9.72 32.90
CA SER A 33 17.17 -9.65 31.70
C SER A 33 18.04 -9.37 30.47
N ILE A 34 17.76 -10.08 29.38
CA ILE A 34 18.51 -9.99 28.14
C ILE A 34 17.66 -9.29 27.09
N HIS A 35 18.17 -8.18 26.55
CA HIS A 35 17.46 -7.36 25.55
C HIS A 35 18.00 -7.57 24.14
N TYR A 36 18.48 -8.78 23.83
CA TYR A 36 19.02 -9.12 22.53
C TYR A 36 18.26 -10.30 21.93
N VAL A 37 18.16 -10.33 20.62
CA VAL A 37 17.69 -11.49 19.85
C VAL A 37 18.70 -11.79 18.75
N GLY A 38 18.97 -13.08 18.53
CA GLY A 38 19.92 -13.52 17.51
C GLY A 38 20.91 -14.55 18.04
N TYR A 39 22.01 -14.68 17.32
CA TYR A 39 22.94 -15.78 17.48
C TYR A 39 24.34 -15.26 17.80
N TYR A 40 25.00 -15.89 18.76
CA TYR A 40 26.41 -15.64 19.00
C TYR A 40 27.14 -16.89 19.49
N TYR A 41 28.46 -16.86 19.33
CA TYR A 41 29.34 -17.89 19.83
C TYR A 41 29.91 -17.53 21.19
N ASN A 42 29.69 -18.40 22.19
CA ASN A 42 30.28 -18.24 23.51
C ASN A 42 31.66 -18.90 23.55
N SER A 43 32.70 -18.10 23.82
CA SER A 43 34.09 -18.56 23.84
C SER A 43 34.45 -19.45 25.03
N LEU A 44 33.77 -19.29 26.17
CA LEU A 44 34.00 -20.13 27.36
C LEU A 44 33.42 -21.52 27.16
N LEU A 45 32.14 -21.59 26.76
CA LEU A 45 31.43 -22.84 26.54
C LEU A 45 31.84 -23.56 25.26
N LYS A 46 32.51 -22.83 24.35
CA LYS A 46 32.81 -23.26 22.97
C LYS A 46 31.57 -23.73 22.20
N ASP A 47 30.40 -23.24 22.59
CA ASP A 47 29.09 -23.58 22.05
C ASP A 47 28.36 -22.30 21.63
N CYS A 48 27.33 -22.46 20.82
CA CYS A 48 26.52 -21.39 20.28
C CYS A 48 25.34 -21.13 21.20
N VAL A 49 25.06 -19.85 21.43
CA VAL A 49 23.91 -19.39 22.22
C VAL A 49 22.94 -18.70 21.26
N PHE A 50 21.69 -19.15 21.26
CA PHE A 50 20.62 -18.58 20.48
C PHE A 50 19.62 -17.90 21.42
N ILE A 51 19.46 -16.58 21.29
CA ILE A 51 18.51 -15.82 22.08
C ILE A 51 17.23 -15.66 21.26
N LEU A 52 16.16 -16.27 21.76
CA LEU A 52 14.87 -16.34 21.11
C LEU A 52 14.04 -15.06 21.34
N PRO A 53 13.25 -14.64 20.33
CA PRO A 53 12.26 -13.58 20.47
C PRO A 53 11.25 -13.85 21.59
N LYS A 54 10.84 -12.83 22.36
CA LYS A 54 9.87 -12.98 23.46
C LYS A 54 8.45 -13.38 23.01
N VAL A 55 8.14 -13.24 21.73
CA VAL A 55 6.88 -13.67 21.10
C VAL A 55 6.64 -15.19 21.25
N LEU A 56 7.69 -15.97 21.51
CA LEU A 56 7.55 -17.42 21.79
C LEU A 56 7.07 -17.73 23.22
N LEU A 57 7.06 -16.73 24.11
CA LEU A 57 6.52 -16.86 25.46
C LEU A 57 5.00 -16.71 25.42
N LYS A 58 4.32 -17.66 26.06
CA LYS A 58 2.89 -17.63 26.32
C LYS A 58 2.68 -17.59 27.82
N ASP A 59 1.91 -16.62 28.28
CA ASP A 59 1.44 -16.60 29.66
C ASP A 59 0.31 -17.62 29.80
N VAL A 60 0.55 -18.61 30.66
CA VAL A 60 -0.44 -19.64 31.04
C VAL A 60 -0.50 -19.63 32.57
N ASP A 61 -1.65 -19.24 33.11
CA ASP A 61 -1.91 -19.16 34.55
C ASP A 61 -0.88 -18.32 35.35
N GLY A 62 -0.39 -17.22 34.77
CA GLY A 62 0.58 -16.32 35.41
C GLY A 62 2.02 -16.82 35.35
N LYS A 63 2.30 -17.84 34.52
CA LYS A 63 3.64 -18.37 34.26
C LYS A 63 3.99 -18.20 32.79
N GLU A 64 5.18 -17.64 32.54
CA GLU A 64 5.72 -17.50 31.20
C GLU A 64 6.30 -18.82 30.73
N LEU A 65 5.68 -19.44 29.73
CA LEU A 65 6.09 -20.74 29.18
C LEU A 65 6.40 -20.64 27.69
N VAL A 66 7.47 -21.31 27.27
CA VAL A 66 7.85 -21.47 25.86
C VAL A 66 6.94 -22.53 25.23
N PHE A 67 6.36 -22.18 24.09
CA PHE A 67 5.33 -23.01 23.42
C PHE A 67 4.13 -23.35 24.33
N GLY A 68 3.93 -22.59 25.41
CA GLY A 68 2.92 -22.87 26.43
C GLY A 68 3.16 -24.13 27.28
N LYS A 69 4.37 -24.71 27.25
CA LYS A 69 4.67 -26.00 27.89
C LYS A 69 5.89 -26.00 28.79
N TYR A 70 6.96 -25.35 28.35
CA TYR A 70 8.27 -25.48 28.99
C TYR A 70 8.64 -24.20 29.69
N ARG A 71 9.23 -24.30 30.88
CA ARG A 71 9.81 -23.12 31.51
C ARG A 71 11.11 -22.73 30.79
N PRO A 72 11.39 -21.43 30.61
CA PRO A 72 12.62 -20.98 29.94
C PRO A 72 13.91 -21.54 30.56
N GLU A 73 13.92 -21.79 31.86
CA GLU A 73 15.04 -22.34 32.62
C GLU A 73 15.32 -23.81 32.28
N ASP A 74 14.26 -24.58 31.96
CA ASP A 74 14.34 -26.02 31.66
C ASP A 74 14.90 -26.31 30.25
N ILE A 75 14.96 -25.30 29.37
CA ILE A 75 15.38 -25.46 27.97
C ILE A 75 16.72 -24.80 27.64
N ILE A 76 17.44 -24.29 28.64
CA ILE A 76 18.71 -23.58 28.45
C ILE A 76 19.74 -24.46 27.74
N ASN A 77 19.78 -25.76 28.05
CA ASN A 77 20.76 -26.69 27.48
C ASN A 77 20.13 -27.85 26.70
N LEU A 78 20.10 -27.73 25.38
CA LEU A 78 19.58 -28.79 24.52
C LEU A 78 20.51 -30.00 24.35
N ALA A 79 21.75 -29.96 24.85
CA ALA A 79 22.73 -31.02 24.65
C ALA A 79 22.67 -32.13 25.72
N THR A 80 22.33 -31.79 26.97
CA THR A 80 22.33 -32.75 28.10
C THR A 80 20.94 -33.19 28.52
N ASP A 81 19.96 -32.28 28.56
CA ASP A 81 18.59 -32.55 29.02
C ASP A 81 17.56 -32.02 28.00
N ASN A 82 17.45 -32.69 26.85
CA ASN A 82 16.52 -32.27 25.81
C ASN A 82 15.08 -32.66 26.18
N THR A 83 14.37 -31.76 26.84
CA THR A 83 12.95 -31.88 27.20
C THR A 83 11.99 -31.58 26.05
N LEU A 84 12.49 -30.99 24.96
CA LEU A 84 11.72 -30.60 23.77
C LEU A 84 11.38 -31.80 22.88
N ARG A 85 10.20 -31.75 22.26
CA ARG A 85 9.80 -32.74 21.25
C ARG A 85 10.68 -32.59 19.99
N PRO A 86 10.87 -33.67 19.20
CA PRO A 86 11.69 -33.61 17.98
C PRO A 86 11.26 -32.51 16.99
N GLU A 87 9.95 -32.27 16.87
CA GLU A 87 9.38 -31.21 16.03
C GLU A 87 9.80 -29.81 16.50
N GLU A 88 9.68 -29.53 17.80
CA GLU A 88 10.05 -28.24 18.42
C GLU A 88 11.56 -28.01 18.34
N GLN A 89 12.35 -29.07 18.53
CA GLN A 89 13.80 -28.99 18.38
C GLN A 89 14.20 -28.69 16.94
N ASN A 90 13.57 -29.34 15.96
CA ASN A 90 13.80 -29.07 14.54
C ASN A 90 13.36 -27.66 14.16
N PHE A 91 12.23 -27.19 14.70
CA PHE A 91 11.77 -25.82 14.53
C PHE A 91 12.84 -24.82 15.01
N ILE A 92 13.33 -24.91 16.25
CA ILE A 92 14.34 -23.98 16.77
C ILE A 92 15.62 -24.02 15.94
N TYR A 93 16.05 -25.23 15.54
CA TYR A 93 17.23 -25.46 14.73
C TYR A 93 17.17 -24.72 13.37
N LYS A 94 16.01 -24.72 12.71
CA LYS A 94 15.78 -24.01 11.44
C LYS A 94 15.42 -22.54 11.64
N PHE A 95 14.74 -22.21 12.73
CA PHE A 95 14.30 -20.85 13.06
C PHE A 95 15.47 -19.87 13.24
N ALA A 96 16.62 -20.35 13.72
CA ALA A 96 17.86 -19.57 13.77
C ALA A 96 18.25 -18.96 12.41
N VAL A 97 17.95 -19.65 11.30
CA VAL A 97 18.21 -19.15 9.94
C VAL A 97 17.36 -17.92 9.65
N TRP A 98 16.07 -17.97 9.99
CA TRP A 98 15.13 -16.87 9.73
C TRP A 98 15.47 -15.62 10.52
N ILE A 99 15.78 -15.77 11.82
CA ILE A 99 16.21 -14.66 12.67
C ILE A 99 17.52 -14.05 12.14
N TYR A 100 18.52 -14.88 11.84
CA TYR A 100 19.77 -14.41 11.26
C TYR A 100 19.53 -13.62 9.97
N ARG A 101 18.73 -14.17 9.05
CA ARG A 101 18.42 -13.53 7.77
C ARG A 101 17.67 -12.21 7.96
N ALA A 102 16.66 -12.16 8.83
CA ALA A 102 15.93 -10.92 9.12
C ALA A 102 16.86 -9.83 9.66
N ILE A 103 17.75 -10.16 10.60
CA ILE A 103 18.73 -9.19 11.13
C ILE A 103 19.72 -8.73 10.05
N VAL A 104 20.16 -9.62 9.15
CA VAL A 104 21.03 -9.25 8.02
C VAL A 104 20.31 -8.32 7.04
N VAL A 105 19.06 -8.62 6.68
CA VAL A 105 18.25 -7.76 5.79
C VAL A 105 18.04 -6.39 6.44
N TYR A 106 17.67 -6.36 7.73
CA TYR A 106 17.52 -5.12 8.49
C TYR A 106 18.80 -4.28 8.49
N LYS A 107 19.95 -4.91 8.77
CA LYS A 107 21.25 -4.23 8.83
C LYS A 107 21.71 -3.69 7.47
N ASN A 108 21.44 -4.42 6.39
CA ASN A 108 21.87 -4.04 5.05
C ASN A 108 21.04 -2.89 4.46
N ASP A 109 19.85 -2.65 5.02
CA ASP A 109 19.02 -1.52 4.67
C ASP A 109 19.56 -0.23 5.31
N ARG A 110 20.00 0.70 4.45
CA ARG A 110 20.61 1.98 4.86
C ARG A 110 19.66 2.91 5.61
N ARG A 111 18.35 2.64 5.57
CA ARG A 111 17.31 3.43 6.24
C ARG A 111 17.19 3.09 7.73
N ASN A 112 17.65 1.91 8.11
CA ASN A 112 17.50 1.38 9.47
C ASN A 112 18.68 1.78 10.37
N ASP A 113 18.43 1.77 11.68
CA ASP A 113 19.48 2.03 12.66
C ASP A 113 20.37 0.79 12.81
N SER A 114 21.43 0.75 11.99
CA SER A 114 22.45 -0.30 12.06
C SER A 114 23.16 -0.40 13.42
N GLY A 115 23.08 0.64 14.27
CA GLY A 115 23.63 0.65 15.63
C GLY A 115 22.92 -0.31 16.58
N ILE A 116 21.68 -0.70 16.26
CA ILE A 116 20.92 -1.72 17.00
C ILE A 116 21.51 -3.13 16.80
N VAL A 117 22.15 -3.37 15.65
CA VAL A 117 22.71 -4.67 15.31
C VAL A 117 24.16 -4.76 15.76
N TYR A 118 24.39 -5.49 16.84
CA TYR A 118 25.73 -5.85 17.26
C TYR A 118 26.26 -6.98 16.37
N HIS A 119 27.24 -6.63 15.54
CA HIS A 119 27.89 -7.55 14.63
C HIS A 119 29.40 -7.58 14.84
N LYS A 120 29.92 -8.69 15.34
CA LYS A 120 31.36 -8.88 15.55
C LYS A 120 31.81 -10.14 14.82
N LYS A 121 32.74 -10.00 13.88
CA LYS A 121 33.46 -11.12 13.28
C LYS A 121 34.83 -11.20 13.95
N MET A 122 35.03 -12.13 14.88
CA MET A 122 36.36 -12.34 15.45
C MET A 122 37.11 -13.37 14.62
N VAL A 123 38.24 -12.95 14.03
CA VAL A 123 39.19 -13.88 13.40
C VAL A 123 40.14 -14.38 14.48
N GLN A 124 40.18 -15.69 14.72
CA GLN A 124 41.15 -16.26 15.65
C GLN A 124 42.50 -16.45 14.91
N VAL A 125 43.53 -15.72 15.34
CA VAL A 125 44.90 -15.91 14.84
C VAL A 125 45.52 -17.08 15.63
N GLY A 126 45.65 -18.24 14.98
CA GLY A 126 46.32 -19.43 15.53
C GLY A 126 45.44 -20.69 15.61
N ASN A 127 46.01 -21.81 15.16
CA ASN A 127 45.50 -23.20 15.05
C ASN A 127 44.03 -23.36 14.61
N VAL A 128 43.88 -23.84 13.36
CA VAL A 128 42.62 -24.28 12.74
C VAL A 128 41.99 -25.40 13.59
N GLY A 129 41.15 -25.02 14.55
CA GLY A 129 40.30 -25.96 15.29
C GLY A 129 39.07 -26.32 14.45
N ARG A 130 38.69 -27.59 14.47
CA ARG A 130 37.43 -28.09 13.92
C ARG A 130 36.40 -28.17 15.05
N ARG A 131 35.27 -27.45 14.97
CA ARG A 131 34.16 -27.51 15.96
C ARG A 131 32.94 -28.22 15.39
N LEU A 132 32.16 -28.92 16.21
CA LEU A 132 30.87 -29.46 15.78
C LEU A 132 29.88 -28.33 15.47
N SER A 133 29.14 -28.45 14.36
CA SER A 133 28.07 -27.57 13.93
C SER A 133 26.88 -27.75 14.85
N ASN A 134 26.49 -26.69 15.57
CA ASN A 134 25.40 -26.80 16.54
C ASN A 134 24.05 -26.33 15.98
N THR A 135 24.05 -25.67 14.80
CA THR A 135 22.85 -25.10 14.16
C THR A 135 22.79 -25.35 12.65
N TYR A 136 21.58 -25.33 12.09
CA TYR A 136 21.39 -25.45 10.63
C TYR A 136 22.03 -24.27 9.91
N LEU A 137 21.93 -23.10 10.53
CA LEU A 137 22.56 -21.86 10.09
C LEU A 137 24.06 -22.04 9.85
N ASP A 138 24.79 -22.72 10.74
CA ASP A 138 26.22 -22.96 10.57
C ASP A 138 26.52 -23.76 9.28
N ILE A 139 25.67 -24.72 8.93
CA ILE A 139 25.79 -25.52 7.69
C ILE A 139 25.56 -24.63 6.47
N LEU A 140 24.49 -23.83 6.48
CA LEU A 140 24.15 -22.93 5.37
C LEU A 140 25.24 -21.87 5.15
N LEU A 141 25.71 -21.23 6.23
CA LEU A 141 26.79 -20.25 6.16
C LEU A 141 28.09 -20.88 5.65
N SER A 142 28.41 -22.11 6.08
CA SER A 142 29.59 -22.84 5.58
C SER A 142 29.50 -23.12 4.09
N LEU A 143 28.33 -23.51 3.57
CA LEU A 143 28.12 -23.74 2.13
C LEU A 143 28.27 -22.46 1.32
N VAL A 144 27.63 -21.36 1.76
CA VAL A 144 27.72 -20.05 1.08
C VAL A 144 29.15 -19.52 1.12
N GLN A 145 29.84 -19.66 2.26
CA GLN A 145 31.23 -19.25 2.40
C GLN A 145 32.15 -20.10 1.52
N TRP A 146 31.99 -21.43 1.51
CA TRP A 146 32.79 -22.31 0.67
C TRP A 146 32.68 -21.92 -0.81
N ALA A 147 31.48 -21.54 -1.27
CA ALA A 147 31.25 -21.04 -2.63
C ALA A 147 32.06 -19.78 -2.95
N ARG A 148 32.19 -18.87 -1.97
CA ARG A 148 32.94 -17.61 -2.10
C ARG A 148 34.45 -17.85 -2.06
N ASP A 149 34.92 -18.68 -1.12
CA ASP A 149 36.34 -18.89 -0.86
C ASP A 149 36.99 -19.82 -1.92
N ASN A 150 36.22 -20.70 -2.57
CA ASN A 150 36.74 -21.73 -3.48
C ASN A 150 36.41 -21.51 -4.96
N GLN A 151 36.11 -20.28 -5.41
CA GLN A 151 35.81 -19.99 -6.81
C GLN A 151 36.90 -20.48 -7.79
N SER A 152 38.17 -20.28 -7.45
CA SER A 152 39.31 -20.70 -8.28
C SER A 152 39.36 -22.23 -8.50
N PHE A 153 39.02 -23.00 -7.48
CA PHE A 153 38.90 -24.45 -7.57
C PHE A 153 37.76 -24.85 -8.50
N ILE A 154 36.59 -24.24 -8.36
CA ILE A 154 35.43 -24.49 -9.21
C ILE A 154 35.77 -24.21 -10.68
N PHE A 155 36.36 -23.05 -10.98
CA PHE A 155 36.78 -22.71 -12.35
C PHE A 155 37.81 -23.69 -12.90
N THR A 156 38.69 -24.24 -12.05
CA THR A 156 39.65 -25.26 -12.47
C THR A 156 38.95 -26.56 -12.84
N VAL A 157 37.96 -27.00 -12.06
CA VAL A 157 37.14 -28.19 -12.36
C VAL A 157 36.35 -27.99 -13.66
N VAL A 158 35.68 -26.85 -13.82
CA VAL A 158 34.95 -26.47 -15.04
C VAL A 158 35.88 -26.43 -16.26
N LYS A 159 37.05 -25.80 -16.12
CA LYS A 159 38.08 -25.80 -17.18
C LYS A 159 38.54 -27.20 -17.53
N ASN A 160 38.67 -28.10 -16.54
CA ASN A 160 39.05 -29.50 -16.78
C ASN A 160 37.93 -30.32 -17.43
N ILE A 161 36.66 -29.99 -17.19
CA ILE A 161 35.50 -30.56 -17.89
C ILE A 161 35.50 -30.15 -19.37
N HIS A 162 35.75 -28.87 -19.65
CA HIS A 162 35.73 -28.31 -21.01
C HIS A 162 37.03 -28.49 -21.80
N ARG A 163 38.15 -28.88 -21.15
CA ARG A 163 39.37 -29.34 -21.83
C ARG A 163 39.11 -30.72 -22.46
N GLY A 164 38.46 -30.70 -23.62
CA GLY A 164 37.96 -31.86 -24.34
C GLY A 164 38.98 -32.99 -24.57
N LEU A 165 38.45 -34.22 -24.56
CA LEU A 165 38.85 -35.40 -25.36
C LEU A 165 40.34 -35.56 -25.75
N ASN A 166 41.26 -35.49 -24.79
CA ASN A 166 42.70 -35.54 -25.08
C ASN A 166 43.28 -36.91 -25.48
N LYS A 167 42.47 -37.99 -25.52
CA LYS A 167 42.97 -39.32 -25.90
C LYS A 167 42.18 -39.89 -27.06
N ILE A 168 42.70 -39.65 -28.27
CA ILE A 168 42.25 -40.26 -29.52
C ILE A 168 42.42 -41.78 -29.39
N ASN A 169 41.36 -42.53 -29.67
CA ASN A 169 41.46 -43.97 -29.86
C ASN A 169 41.85 -44.21 -31.32
N TRP A 170 43.15 -44.24 -31.60
CA TRP A 170 43.67 -44.41 -32.96
C TRP A 170 43.12 -45.68 -33.63
N ASN A 171 43.06 -46.81 -32.91
CA ASN A 171 42.54 -48.06 -33.47
C ASN A 171 41.09 -47.92 -33.95
N ARG A 172 40.23 -47.24 -33.16
CA ARG A 172 38.82 -47.03 -33.52
C ARG A 172 38.64 -45.94 -34.58
N THR A 173 39.54 -44.95 -34.60
CA THR A 173 39.56 -43.87 -35.58
C THR A 173 39.93 -44.40 -36.96
N ILE A 174 41.02 -45.17 -37.04
CA ILE A 174 41.50 -45.78 -38.28
C ILE A 174 40.47 -46.75 -38.85
N ALA A 175 39.75 -47.49 -38.00
CA ALA A 175 38.76 -48.49 -38.43
C ALA A 175 37.43 -47.90 -38.94
N ILE A 176 37.03 -46.70 -38.48
CA ILE A 176 35.68 -46.18 -38.70
C ILE A 176 35.68 -44.93 -39.57
N GLN A 177 36.73 -44.12 -39.52
CA GLN A 177 36.78 -42.82 -40.20
C GLN A 177 37.61 -42.90 -41.47
N PRO A 178 37.12 -42.37 -42.61
CA PRO A 178 37.92 -42.31 -43.83
C PRO A 178 39.09 -41.34 -43.64
N ALA A 179 40.29 -41.77 -44.03
CA ALA A 179 41.49 -40.94 -44.02
C ALA A 179 41.63 -40.20 -45.36
N ILE A 180 41.98 -38.91 -45.29
CA ILE A 180 42.39 -38.14 -46.47
C ILE A 180 43.92 -38.22 -46.55
N VAL A 181 44.45 -38.81 -47.62
CA VAL A 181 45.91 -38.95 -47.78
C VAL A 181 46.44 -37.77 -48.58
N GLN A 182 47.29 -36.95 -47.97
CA GLN A 182 48.06 -35.89 -48.64
C GLN A 182 49.55 -36.11 -48.38
N ASN A 183 50.38 -36.03 -49.42
CA ASN A 183 51.84 -36.21 -49.33
C ASN A 183 52.28 -37.51 -48.61
N GLY A 184 51.56 -38.61 -48.81
CA GLY A 184 51.85 -39.90 -48.17
C GLY A 184 51.51 -39.98 -46.68
N GLN A 185 50.86 -38.95 -46.10
CA GLN A 185 50.41 -38.95 -44.71
C GLN A 185 48.88 -39.00 -44.61
N PRO A 186 48.31 -39.94 -43.82
CA PRO A 186 46.87 -40.00 -43.60
C PRO A 186 46.41 -38.93 -42.58
N ILE A 187 45.48 -38.08 -43.00
CA ILE A 187 44.85 -37.04 -42.18
C ILE A 187 43.41 -37.47 -41.86
N TYR A 188 43.09 -37.54 -40.56
CA TYR A 188 41.73 -37.83 -40.07
C TYR A 188 41.07 -36.54 -39.58
N LEU A 189 39.98 -36.11 -40.23
CA LEU A 189 39.28 -34.89 -39.86
C LEU A 189 38.50 -35.03 -38.54
N ASN A 190 37.95 -36.22 -38.27
CA ASN A 190 37.06 -36.48 -37.12
C ASN A 190 37.54 -37.66 -36.26
N PRO A 191 38.58 -37.50 -35.41
CA PRO A 191 39.10 -38.60 -34.60
C PRO A 191 38.10 -39.12 -33.56
N VAL A 192 38.05 -40.45 -33.40
CA VAL A 192 37.20 -41.12 -32.39
C VAL A 192 37.90 -41.07 -31.04
N ASN A 193 37.40 -40.20 -30.16
CA ASN A 193 37.98 -39.98 -28.84
C ASN A 193 37.40 -40.90 -27.76
N LYS A 194 38.20 -41.29 -26.75
CA LYS A 194 37.65 -41.90 -25.54
C LYS A 194 36.98 -40.81 -24.70
N LYS A 195 35.65 -40.89 -24.51
CA LYS A 195 34.97 -40.08 -23.49
C LYS A 195 35.59 -40.39 -22.13
N ARG A 196 35.96 -39.34 -21.39
CA ARG A 196 36.32 -39.51 -19.97
C ARG A 196 35.07 -40.04 -19.25
N GLN A 197 35.29 -41.03 -18.40
CA GLN A 197 34.34 -41.65 -17.47
C GLN A 197 33.49 -40.60 -16.74
N ILE A 198 32.29 -40.97 -16.28
CA ILE A 198 31.36 -40.16 -15.48
C ILE A 198 32.15 -39.22 -14.55
N ASN A 199 32.04 -37.90 -14.78
CA ASN A 199 32.79 -36.93 -14.00
C ASN A 199 32.09 -36.69 -12.67
N PHE A 200 32.48 -37.44 -11.65
CA PHE A 200 31.90 -37.30 -10.32
C PHE A 200 32.12 -35.88 -9.76
N ASP A 201 33.22 -35.19 -10.09
CA ASP A 201 33.45 -33.81 -9.65
C ASP A 201 32.39 -32.85 -10.23
N GLU A 202 31.96 -33.06 -11.48
CA GLU A 202 30.87 -32.31 -12.11
C GLU A 202 29.53 -32.61 -11.43
N GLU A 203 29.26 -33.89 -11.14
CA GLU A 203 28.04 -34.30 -10.44
C GLU A 203 27.95 -33.69 -9.03
N LEU A 204 29.07 -33.67 -8.29
CA LEU A 204 29.11 -33.04 -6.97
C LEU A 204 28.88 -31.53 -7.05
N LEU A 205 29.43 -30.85 -8.05
CA LEU A 205 29.17 -29.42 -8.29
C LEU A 205 27.71 -29.16 -8.67
N ILE A 206 27.08 -30.01 -9.47
CA ILE A 206 25.64 -29.90 -9.78
C ILE A 206 24.82 -30.00 -8.50
N ILE A 207 25.09 -30.99 -7.63
CA ILE A 207 24.40 -31.14 -6.35
C ILE A 207 24.62 -29.89 -5.47
N PHE A 208 25.87 -29.44 -5.36
CA PHE A 208 26.22 -28.26 -4.57
C PHE A 208 25.51 -26.98 -5.04
N TYR A 209 25.56 -26.68 -6.34
CA TYR A 209 24.88 -25.50 -6.89
C TYR A 209 23.36 -25.61 -6.83
N SER A 210 22.81 -26.83 -6.88
CA SER A 210 21.38 -27.07 -6.64
C SER A 210 21.00 -26.76 -5.19
N ILE A 211 21.84 -27.13 -4.22
CA ILE A 211 21.68 -26.75 -2.81
C ILE A 211 21.75 -25.24 -2.65
N LEU A 212 22.77 -24.58 -3.22
CA LEU A 212 22.89 -23.12 -3.13
C LEU A 212 21.69 -22.39 -3.73
N LYS A 213 21.17 -22.87 -4.86
CA LYS A 213 19.95 -22.34 -5.46
C LYS A 213 18.76 -22.54 -4.52
N HIS A 214 18.57 -23.72 -3.94
CA HIS A 214 17.50 -23.96 -2.98
C HIS A 214 17.62 -23.06 -1.72
N ILE A 215 18.84 -22.81 -1.23
CA ILE A 215 19.07 -21.92 -0.09
C ILE A 215 18.73 -20.46 -0.46
N ASN A 216 19.04 -20.04 -1.69
CA ASN A 216 18.65 -18.73 -2.23
C ASN A 216 17.12 -18.63 -2.32
N ASP A 217 16.47 -19.56 -3.02
CA ASP A 217 15.03 -19.55 -3.25
C ASP A 217 14.22 -19.65 -1.94
N THR A 218 14.70 -20.45 -0.97
CA THR A 218 14.00 -20.68 0.30
C THR A 218 14.26 -19.57 1.33
N TYR A 219 15.51 -19.16 1.53
CA TYR A 219 15.93 -18.29 2.65
C TYR A 219 16.50 -16.92 2.20
N GLY A 220 16.63 -16.68 0.90
CA GLY A 220 17.11 -15.41 0.32
C GLY A 220 18.62 -15.16 0.43
N PHE A 221 19.46 -16.19 0.65
CA PHE A 221 20.91 -15.98 0.66
C PHE A 221 21.43 -15.68 -0.75
N GLU A 222 22.34 -14.71 -0.85
CA GLU A 222 23.05 -14.40 -2.09
C GLU A 222 23.99 -15.54 -2.47
N ALA A 223 23.53 -16.38 -3.39
CA ALA A 223 24.34 -17.41 -4.02
C ALA A 223 24.82 -16.93 -5.40
N ASN A 224 26.13 -16.70 -5.54
CA ASN A 224 26.72 -16.43 -6.84
C ASN A 224 26.92 -17.76 -7.60
N ILE A 225 25.95 -18.11 -8.46
CA ILE A 225 26.01 -19.31 -9.31
C ILE A 225 26.87 -18.96 -10.52
N ALA A 226 28.18 -19.10 -10.38
CA ALA A 226 29.15 -18.69 -11.39
C ALA A 226 29.16 -19.55 -12.68
N CYS A 227 28.39 -20.64 -12.75
CA CYS A 227 28.49 -21.64 -13.81
C CYS A 227 27.10 -22.12 -14.28
N HIS A 228 26.91 -22.22 -15.61
CA HIS A 228 25.67 -22.66 -16.27
C HIS A 228 25.45 -24.18 -16.20
N PHE A 229 25.51 -24.77 -15.01
CA PHE A 229 25.17 -26.18 -14.82
C PHE A 229 23.65 -26.40 -14.98
N GLN A 230 23.25 -27.57 -15.50
CA GLN A 230 21.86 -28.02 -15.40
C GLN A 230 21.57 -28.41 -13.95
N LEU A 231 21.04 -27.45 -13.19
CA LEU A 231 20.71 -27.64 -11.78
C LEU A 231 19.49 -28.54 -11.60
N ILE A 232 19.45 -29.25 -10.47
CA ILE A 232 18.32 -30.05 -10.03
C ILE A 232 17.35 -29.09 -9.33
N THR A 233 16.15 -28.91 -9.87
CA THR A 233 15.17 -27.93 -9.38
C THR A 233 13.77 -28.51 -9.28
N GLY A 234 12.91 -27.87 -8.49
CA GLY A 234 11.51 -28.26 -8.30
C GLY A 234 11.37 -29.66 -7.71
N SER A 235 10.37 -30.42 -8.17
CA SER A 235 10.04 -31.75 -7.65
C SER A 235 11.20 -32.74 -7.67
N LYS A 236 12.15 -32.59 -8.61
CA LYS A 236 13.35 -33.42 -8.63
C LYS A 236 14.25 -33.15 -7.43
N PHE A 237 14.37 -31.90 -7.00
CA PHE A 237 15.14 -31.53 -5.82
C PHE A 237 14.43 -31.92 -4.53
N ASP A 238 13.09 -31.89 -4.50
CA ASP A 238 12.31 -32.36 -3.36
C ASP A 238 12.58 -33.84 -3.08
N VAL A 239 12.70 -34.67 -4.12
CA VAL A 239 13.14 -36.08 -3.97
C VAL A 239 14.53 -36.18 -3.36
N TYR A 240 15.45 -35.25 -3.69
CA TYR A 240 16.78 -35.20 -3.08
C TYR A 240 16.71 -34.85 -1.58
N LEU A 241 15.86 -33.90 -1.20
CA LEU A 241 15.59 -33.55 0.20
C LEU A 241 14.98 -34.72 0.98
N HIS A 242 14.05 -35.47 0.37
CA HIS A 242 13.43 -36.67 0.95
C HIS A 242 14.33 -37.92 0.87
N GLY A 243 15.63 -37.75 1.15
CA GLY A 243 16.57 -38.85 1.40
C GLY A 243 17.35 -39.38 0.19
N PHE A 244 16.94 -39.07 -1.05
CA PHE A 244 17.74 -39.48 -2.22
C PHE A 244 19.10 -38.79 -2.26
N GLY A 245 19.19 -37.52 -1.84
CA GLY A 245 20.45 -36.76 -1.79
C GLY A 245 21.51 -37.44 -0.93
N LYS A 246 21.12 -37.93 0.26
CA LYS A 246 22.02 -38.70 1.15
C LYS A 246 22.54 -39.96 0.47
N ARG A 247 21.62 -40.78 -0.09
CA ARG A 247 21.96 -42.02 -0.78
C ARG A 247 22.87 -41.77 -1.96
N ARG A 248 22.56 -40.73 -2.76
CA ARG A 248 23.35 -40.39 -3.93
C ARG A 248 24.75 -39.96 -3.52
N LEU A 249 24.89 -39.05 -2.55
CA LEU A 249 26.18 -38.62 -2.03
C LEU A 249 27.02 -39.80 -1.51
N LEU A 250 26.44 -40.76 -0.80
CA LEU A 250 27.16 -41.96 -0.36
C LEU A 250 27.68 -42.81 -1.53
N GLN A 251 26.94 -42.92 -2.64
CA GLN A 251 27.38 -43.66 -3.83
C GLN A 251 28.59 -43.02 -4.53
N ILE A 252 28.77 -41.72 -4.39
CA ILE A 252 29.84 -40.95 -5.04
C ILE A 252 31.00 -40.61 -4.09
N LYS A 253 30.89 -40.97 -2.81
CA LYS A 253 31.94 -40.80 -1.80
C LYS A 253 33.25 -41.46 -2.24
N TYR A 254 34.36 -40.74 -2.10
CA TYR A 254 35.73 -41.14 -2.50
C TYR A 254 35.95 -41.40 -4.00
N LYS A 255 35.00 -41.03 -4.87
CA LYS A 255 35.19 -41.11 -6.34
C LYS A 255 35.77 -39.83 -6.95
N TYR A 256 36.04 -38.83 -6.11
CA TYR A 256 36.64 -37.53 -6.44
C TYR A 256 38.12 -37.52 -6.09
N PHE A 257 38.90 -36.67 -6.76
CA PHE A 257 40.37 -36.72 -6.68
C PHE A 257 41.02 -35.66 -5.78
N SER A 258 40.25 -34.78 -5.12
CA SER A 258 40.80 -33.67 -4.33
C SER A 258 40.23 -33.55 -2.91
N ASP A 259 41.06 -33.08 -1.98
CA ASP A 259 40.66 -32.83 -0.58
C ASP A 259 39.56 -31.76 -0.48
N LYS A 260 39.59 -30.76 -1.37
CA LYS A 260 38.52 -29.74 -1.48
C LYS A 260 37.17 -30.34 -1.91
N ALA A 261 37.18 -31.35 -2.78
CA ALA A 261 35.95 -32.07 -3.14
C ALA A 261 35.43 -32.93 -1.98
N LEU A 262 36.32 -33.48 -1.14
CA LEU A 262 35.92 -34.19 0.07
C LEU A 262 35.25 -33.24 1.08
N GLU A 263 35.82 -32.06 1.29
CA GLU A 263 35.23 -31.02 2.13
C GLU A 263 33.85 -30.59 1.60
N LEU A 264 33.74 -30.33 0.30
CA LEU A 264 32.46 -30.01 -0.35
C LEU A 264 31.44 -31.13 -0.16
N TRP A 265 31.85 -32.39 -0.33
CA TRP A 265 31.00 -33.55 -0.12
C TRP A 265 30.47 -33.61 1.32
N GLN A 266 31.30 -33.32 2.31
CA GLN A 266 30.88 -33.29 3.72
C GLN A 266 29.83 -32.20 3.95
N LEU A 267 30.00 -31.01 3.38
CA LEU A 267 29.03 -29.90 3.47
C LEU A 267 27.73 -30.18 2.71
N CYS A 268 27.77 -30.85 1.57
CA CYS A 268 26.57 -31.26 0.85
C CYS A 268 25.83 -32.38 1.59
N TYR A 269 26.58 -33.34 2.17
CA TYR A 269 26.00 -34.45 2.93
C TYR A 269 25.32 -33.93 4.19
N ALA A 270 26.02 -33.07 4.94
CA ALA A 270 25.52 -32.29 6.06
C ALA A 270 24.14 -31.66 5.83
N PHE A 271 24.00 -30.96 4.69
CA PHE A 271 22.77 -30.28 4.32
C PHE A 271 21.60 -31.25 4.19
N PHE A 272 21.76 -32.34 3.44
CA PHE A 272 20.69 -33.33 3.29
C PHE A 272 20.47 -34.14 4.55
N ASP A 273 21.54 -34.42 5.28
CA ASP A 273 21.48 -35.19 6.51
C ASP A 273 20.78 -34.44 7.63
N GLU A 274 20.78 -33.11 7.55
CA GLU A 274 20.42 -32.17 8.62
C GLU A 274 21.15 -32.52 9.93
N SER A 275 22.28 -33.22 9.85
CA SER A 275 22.95 -33.76 11.02
C SER A 275 23.78 -32.73 11.74
N LYS A 276 23.68 -32.77 13.08
CA LYS A 276 24.35 -31.86 14.02
C LYS A 276 25.86 -32.16 14.18
N ASN A 277 26.44 -33.01 13.33
CA ASN A 277 27.74 -33.64 13.55
C ASN A 277 28.80 -33.26 12.51
N ILE A 278 28.85 -31.99 12.09
CA ILE A 278 29.83 -31.53 11.08
C ILE A 278 30.87 -30.66 11.72
N PHE A 279 32.12 -30.88 11.36
CA PHE A 279 33.20 -30.05 11.84
C PHE A 279 33.32 -28.76 11.02
N VAL A 280 32.82 -27.64 11.54
CA VAL A 280 32.96 -26.29 10.99
C VAL A 280 34.29 -25.68 11.45
N SER A 281 34.93 -24.90 10.58
CA SER A 281 36.15 -24.16 10.92
C SER A 281 35.88 -23.15 12.05
N THR A 282 36.74 -23.11 13.07
CA THR A 282 36.66 -22.13 14.18
C THR A 282 37.22 -20.75 13.86
N GLU A 283 37.71 -20.52 12.65
CA GLU A 283 38.44 -19.30 12.28
C GLU A 283 37.62 -18.01 12.44
N ARG A 284 36.27 -18.06 12.39
CA ARG A 284 35.41 -16.88 12.50
C ARG A 284 34.29 -17.09 13.52
N LYS A 285 34.41 -16.43 14.67
CA LYS A 285 33.30 -16.31 15.65
C LYS A 285 32.42 -15.16 15.21
N GLU A 286 31.23 -15.45 14.72
CA GLU A 286 30.26 -14.45 14.30
C GLU A 286 29.25 -14.19 15.42
N TYR A 287 29.16 -12.93 15.83
CA TYR A 287 28.11 -12.40 16.68
C TYR A 287 27.15 -11.68 15.74
N LEU A 288 25.86 -12.05 15.76
CA LEU A 288 24.81 -11.28 15.11
C LEU A 288 23.63 -11.20 16.07
N LEU A 289 23.56 -10.08 16.78
CA LEU A 289 22.54 -9.80 17.77
C LEU A 289 21.87 -8.47 17.43
N ALA A 290 20.55 -8.41 17.53
CA ALA A 290 19.80 -7.17 17.50
C ALA A 290 19.39 -6.83 18.93
N LYS A 291 19.76 -5.64 19.41
CA LYS A 291 19.24 -5.10 20.67
C LYS A 291 17.77 -4.72 20.46
N ASN A 292 16.90 -4.91 21.45
CA ASN A 292 15.50 -4.46 21.37
C ASN A 292 14.80 -4.91 20.08
N PHE A 293 14.51 -6.21 19.94
CA PHE A 293 14.06 -6.77 18.67
C PHE A 293 12.73 -6.21 18.17
N TYR A 294 11.96 -5.54 19.04
CA TYR A 294 10.75 -4.81 18.64
C TYR A 294 11.02 -3.78 17.53
N VAL A 295 12.20 -3.14 17.49
CA VAL A 295 12.54 -2.18 16.43
C VAL A 295 12.76 -2.88 15.08
N VAL A 296 13.33 -4.09 15.11
CA VAL A 296 13.48 -4.92 13.91
C VAL A 296 12.09 -5.37 13.44
N PHE A 297 11.20 -5.73 14.36
CA PHE A 297 9.81 -6.07 14.03
C PHE A 297 9.03 -4.90 13.44
N GLU A 298 9.17 -3.70 14.00
CA GLU A 298 8.60 -2.46 13.42
C GLU A 298 9.08 -2.27 11.97
N ALA A 299 10.37 -2.39 11.70
CA ALA A 299 10.89 -2.27 10.33
C ALA A 299 10.40 -3.39 9.40
N ILE A 300 10.17 -4.61 9.92
CA ILE A 300 9.56 -5.70 9.14
C ILE A 300 8.15 -5.28 8.70
N ILE A 301 7.29 -4.85 9.63
CA ILE A 301 5.91 -4.47 9.31
C ILE A 301 5.86 -3.22 8.43
N ASP A 302 6.76 -2.25 8.67
CA ASP A 302 6.84 -1.04 7.87
C ASP A 302 7.20 -1.32 6.41
N GLU A 303 8.19 -2.18 6.15
CA GLU A 303 8.54 -2.61 4.79
C GLU A 303 7.38 -3.37 4.12
N LEU A 304 6.63 -4.17 4.88
CA LEU A 304 5.59 -5.04 4.33
C LEU A 304 4.24 -4.33 4.12
N ILE A 305 3.94 -3.26 4.88
CA ILE A 305 2.62 -2.59 4.84
C ILE A 305 2.75 -1.08 4.59
N GLY A 306 3.79 -0.40 5.09
CA GLY A 306 3.98 1.05 5.00
C GLY A 306 4.43 1.54 3.62
N ASP A 307 4.27 2.84 3.34
CA ASP A 307 4.84 3.48 2.15
C ASP A 307 6.25 4.00 2.43
N ASN A 308 7.11 3.93 1.42
CA ASN A 308 8.48 4.42 1.54
C ASN A 308 8.93 5.07 0.21
N PRO A 309 9.22 6.38 0.20
CA PRO A 309 9.12 7.32 1.32
C PRO A 309 7.68 7.47 1.84
N LEU A 310 7.53 8.04 3.05
CA LEU A 310 6.21 8.39 3.56
C LEU A 310 5.53 9.41 2.62
N PRO A 311 4.20 9.38 2.52
CA PRO A 311 3.48 10.26 1.61
C PRO A 311 3.65 11.74 2.01
N ASP A 312 3.62 12.61 0.99
CA ASP A 312 3.51 14.08 1.13
C ASP A 312 4.63 14.73 1.94
N GLY A 313 5.83 14.16 1.86
CA GLY A 313 7.01 14.66 2.58
C GLY A 313 6.90 14.52 4.10
N MET A 314 5.92 13.78 4.62
CA MET A 314 5.76 13.56 6.06
C MET A 314 6.98 12.85 6.63
N LYS A 315 7.45 13.30 7.79
CA LYS A 315 8.58 12.67 8.48
C LYS A 315 8.08 11.63 9.47
N LYS A 316 8.79 10.50 9.59
CA LYS A 316 8.48 9.50 10.62
C LYS A 316 8.48 10.12 12.02
N LYS A 317 9.51 10.91 12.33
CA LYS A 317 9.57 11.72 13.55
C LYS A 317 8.82 13.02 13.33
N GLN A 318 7.74 13.19 14.06
CA GLN A 318 6.88 14.35 14.08
C GLN A 318 7.49 15.45 14.97
N ASP A 319 7.02 16.69 14.82
CA ASP A 319 7.55 17.85 15.56
C ASP A 319 7.26 17.79 17.07
N ASP A 320 6.23 17.03 17.48
CA ASP A 320 5.95 16.72 18.88
C ASP A 320 6.90 15.67 19.50
N GLY A 321 7.89 15.22 18.73
CA GLY A 321 8.89 14.23 19.11
C GLY A 321 8.42 12.78 19.00
N LYS A 322 7.15 12.52 18.66
CA LYS A 322 6.64 11.16 18.49
C LYS A 322 6.99 10.60 17.10
N VAL A 323 7.05 9.27 17.00
CA VAL A 323 7.47 8.58 15.78
C VAL A 323 6.32 7.73 15.26
N ILE A 324 5.80 8.05 14.08
CA ILE A 324 4.78 7.23 13.42
C ILE A 324 5.45 5.97 12.90
N ASP A 325 4.95 4.81 13.32
CA ASP A 325 5.51 3.51 12.95
C ASP A 325 5.24 3.19 11.48
N HIS A 326 3.96 3.17 11.09
CA HIS A 326 3.52 2.84 9.73
C HIS A 326 2.51 3.85 9.21
N LEU A 327 2.75 4.38 8.03
CA LEU A 327 1.82 5.26 7.33
C LEU A 327 1.84 4.91 5.85
N PHE A 328 0.65 4.83 5.25
CA PHE A 328 0.53 4.62 3.81
C PHE A 328 -0.74 5.23 3.23
N THR A 329 -0.72 5.38 1.91
CA THR A 329 -1.85 5.80 1.10
C THR A 329 -2.55 4.60 0.49
N SER A 330 -3.88 4.60 0.56
CA SER A 330 -4.72 3.59 -0.06
C SER A 330 -6.10 4.17 -0.33
N GLN A 331 -6.87 3.50 -1.17
CA GLN A 331 -8.20 3.93 -1.58
C GLN A 331 -9.12 4.19 -0.37
N SER A 332 -9.94 5.25 -0.46
CA SER A 332 -10.86 5.70 0.59
C SER A 332 -11.85 4.61 1.03
N LEU A 333 -12.33 4.67 2.26
CA LEU A 333 -13.35 3.73 2.73
C LEU A 333 -14.73 3.95 2.09
N ILE A 334 -15.01 5.14 1.55
CA ILE A 334 -16.39 5.51 1.20
C ILE A 334 -16.73 5.15 -0.24
N GLU A 335 -15.96 5.62 -1.21
CA GLU A 335 -16.17 5.34 -2.63
C GLU A 335 -15.19 4.28 -3.17
N ASN A 336 -15.45 3.77 -4.38
CA ASN A 336 -14.54 2.86 -5.09
C ASN A 336 -13.67 3.56 -6.15
N GLN A 337 -13.83 4.87 -6.38
CA GLN A 337 -13.07 5.60 -7.39
C GLN A 337 -11.69 6.06 -6.86
N GLU A 338 -11.06 7.01 -7.56
CA GLU A 338 -9.65 7.38 -7.44
C GLU A 338 -9.27 8.05 -6.10
N LYS A 339 -10.22 8.50 -5.26
CA LYS A 339 -9.84 9.19 -4.01
C LYS A 339 -9.19 8.23 -3.02
N SER A 340 -8.01 8.63 -2.55
CA SER A 340 -7.23 7.94 -1.53
C SER A 340 -7.34 8.62 -0.17
N THR A 341 -7.00 7.89 0.89
CA THR A 341 -6.87 8.40 2.26
C THR A 341 -5.62 7.80 2.91
N TYR A 342 -5.25 8.33 4.06
CA TYR A 342 -4.15 7.79 4.85
C TYR A 342 -4.62 6.65 5.75
N TYR A 343 -3.74 5.67 5.89
CA TYR A 343 -3.88 4.54 6.80
C TYR A 343 -2.70 4.58 7.77
N ILE A 344 -2.99 4.51 9.06
CA ILE A 344 -1.99 4.64 10.12
C ILE A 344 -1.92 3.34 10.90
N GLY A 345 -0.74 2.76 10.98
CA GLY A 345 -0.48 1.52 11.69
C GLY A 345 0.54 1.70 12.80
N ASP A 346 0.42 0.87 13.83
CA ASP A 346 1.45 0.67 14.86
C ASP A 346 1.60 -0.83 15.10
N SER A 347 2.85 -1.31 15.17
CA SER A 347 3.13 -2.73 15.32
C SER A 347 3.43 -3.07 16.78
N LYS A 348 2.91 -4.20 17.23
CA LYS A 348 2.99 -4.63 18.63
C LYS A 348 3.72 -5.95 18.76
N TYR A 349 4.85 -5.88 19.45
CA TYR A 349 5.74 -6.99 19.72
C TYR A 349 5.68 -7.37 21.22
N TYR A 350 4.66 -8.17 21.58
CA TYR A 350 4.39 -8.58 22.96
C TYR A 350 4.51 -10.10 23.14
N LYS A 351 4.62 -10.54 24.41
CA LYS A 351 4.44 -11.95 24.79
C LYS A 351 2.99 -12.38 24.49
N MET A 352 2.75 -13.64 24.13
CA MET A 352 1.41 -14.14 23.82
C MET A 352 0.50 -14.03 25.03
N GLY A 353 -0.66 -13.41 24.84
CA GLY A 353 -1.69 -13.24 25.89
C GLY A 353 -1.70 -11.87 26.57
N HIS A 354 -0.69 -11.01 26.37
CA HIS A 354 -0.69 -9.66 26.94
C HIS A 354 -1.74 -8.76 26.28
N GLU A 355 -2.60 -8.12 27.07
CA GLU A 355 -3.57 -7.13 26.61
C GLU A 355 -2.90 -5.82 26.14
N LEU A 356 -3.60 -5.08 25.28
CA LEU A 356 -3.17 -3.74 24.89
C LEU A 356 -3.32 -2.76 26.06
N GLY A 357 -2.23 -2.09 26.43
CA GLY A 357 -2.27 -1.01 27.40
C GLY A 357 -3.04 0.21 26.88
N LYS A 358 -3.74 0.93 27.78
CA LYS A 358 -4.45 2.18 27.46
C LYS A 358 -3.54 3.23 26.81
N GLU A 359 -2.26 3.24 27.19
CA GLU A 359 -1.24 4.13 26.64
C GLU A 359 -1.01 3.90 25.14
N SER A 360 -1.01 2.64 24.68
CA SER A 360 -0.86 2.31 23.26
C SER A 360 -2.03 2.84 22.44
N ILE A 361 -3.25 2.69 22.94
CA ILE A 361 -4.47 3.22 22.29
C ILE A 361 -4.40 4.74 22.20
N TYR A 362 -4.01 5.41 23.29
CA TYR A 362 -3.90 6.88 23.32
C TYR A 362 -2.78 7.41 22.40
N LYS A 363 -1.64 6.71 22.34
CA LYS A 363 -0.53 6.97 21.41
C LYS A 363 -1.04 6.97 19.97
N GLN A 364 -1.81 5.97 19.57
CA GLN A 364 -2.37 5.86 18.21
C GLN A 364 -3.29 7.04 17.85
N TYR A 365 -4.16 7.46 18.78
CA TYR A 365 -5.01 8.64 18.54
C TYR A 365 -4.22 9.94 18.38
N THR A 366 -3.03 10.02 18.99
CA THR A 366 -2.16 11.18 18.74
C THR A 366 -1.61 11.15 17.32
N TYR A 367 -1.23 9.97 16.81
CA TYR A 367 -0.75 9.84 15.42
C TYR A 367 -1.79 10.28 14.41
N ALA A 368 -3.04 9.85 14.57
CA ALA A 368 -4.13 10.30 13.72
C ALA A 368 -4.27 11.83 13.70
N ARG A 369 -4.22 12.47 14.87
CA ARG A 369 -4.31 13.94 14.99
C ARG A 369 -3.12 14.65 14.33
N ASN A 370 -1.92 14.13 14.49
CA ASN A 370 -0.72 14.72 13.89
C ASN A 370 -0.76 14.60 12.35
N VAL A 371 -1.21 13.47 11.81
CA VAL A 371 -1.37 13.29 10.34
C VAL A 371 -2.43 14.24 9.79
N ILE A 372 -3.56 14.42 10.49
CA ILE A 372 -4.58 15.41 10.12
C ILE A 372 -3.98 16.82 10.11
N GLN A 373 -3.26 17.21 11.16
CA GLN A 373 -2.63 18.52 11.25
C GLN A 373 -1.61 18.74 10.12
N CYS A 374 -0.73 17.77 9.86
CA CYS A 374 0.23 17.85 8.76
C CYS A 374 -0.46 18.06 7.40
N ASN A 375 -1.55 17.33 7.12
CA ASN A 375 -2.30 17.51 5.87
C ASN A 375 -2.91 18.92 5.79
N LEU A 376 -3.50 19.42 6.88
CA LEU A 376 -4.05 20.77 6.95
C LEU A 376 -2.96 21.83 6.74
N ASP A 377 -1.78 21.65 7.30
CA ASP A 377 -0.67 22.60 7.17
C ASP A 377 -0.16 22.67 5.73
N ILE A 378 -0.14 21.55 4.98
CA ILE A 378 0.22 21.54 3.56
C ILE A 378 -0.75 22.42 2.77
N TRP A 379 -2.05 22.16 2.90
CA TRP A 379 -3.09 22.95 2.22
C TRP A 379 -3.11 24.41 2.69
N GLY A 380 -2.87 24.66 3.97
CA GLY A 380 -2.80 26.00 4.55
C GLY A 380 -1.64 26.85 4.02
N ARG A 381 -0.56 26.23 3.54
CA ARG A 381 0.54 26.91 2.84
C ARG A 381 0.25 27.16 1.35
N GLY A 382 -0.88 26.67 0.82
CA GLY A 382 -1.19 26.69 -0.61
C GLY A 382 -0.41 25.65 -1.43
N GLU A 383 0.20 24.67 -0.75
CA GLU A 383 0.85 23.53 -1.40
C GLU A 383 -0.17 22.42 -1.68
N VAL A 384 0.03 21.66 -2.75
CA VAL A 384 -0.78 20.47 -3.05
C VAL A 384 0.04 19.23 -2.66
N PRO A 385 -0.49 18.32 -1.83
CA PRO A 385 0.18 17.07 -1.50
C PRO A 385 0.44 16.24 -2.77
N GLU A 386 1.60 15.57 -2.84
CA GLU A 386 1.95 14.67 -3.95
C GLU A 386 0.92 13.54 -4.13
N SER A 387 0.31 13.10 -3.02
CA SER A 387 -0.75 12.09 -2.99
C SER A 387 -2.11 12.63 -3.50
N GLY A 388 -2.27 13.95 -3.61
CA GLY A 388 -3.54 14.61 -3.89
C GLY A 388 -4.58 14.46 -2.77
N ILE A 389 -4.22 13.91 -1.60
CA ILE A 389 -5.18 13.63 -0.52
C ILE A 389 -5.56 14.92 0.21
N ARG A 390 -6.87 15.20 0.19
CA ARG A 390 -7.49 16.23 1.01
C ARG A 390 -8.36 15.58 2.08
N LEU A 391 -7.98 15.75 3.35
CA LEU A 391 -8.71 15.14 4.46
C LEU A 391 -9.96 15.94 4.86
N ARG A 392 -9.89 17.28 4.85
CA ARG A 392 -11.00 18.16 5.22
C ARG A 392 -11.67 18.70 3.96
N ASP A 393 -12.99 18.53 3.90
CA ASP A 393 -13.84 19.15 2.90
C ASP A 393 -14.16 20.61 3.26
N ASP A 394 -14.18 21.51 2.27
CA ASP A 394 -14.42 22.94 2.53
C ASP A 394 -15.90 23.29 2.71
N ILE A 395 -16.80 22.52 2.07
CA ILE A 395 -18.23 22.80 2.07
C ILE A 395 -18.87 22.29 3.36
N THR A 396 -18.62 21.02 3.67
CA THR A 396 -19.21 20.32 4.81
C THR A 396 -18.42 20.48 6.11
N GLU A 397 -17.15 20.92 6.01
CA GLU A 397 -16.14 20.82 7.07
C GLU A 397 -15.95 19.41 7.63
N GLY A 398 -16.45 18.39 6.93
CA GLY A 398 -16.28 16.98 7.26
C GLY A 398 -14.87 16.50 6.97
N TYR A 399 -14.44 15.49 7.72
CA TYR A 399 -13.15 14.83 7.57
C TYR A 399 -13.32 13.44 6.96
N ASN A 400 -12.47 13.11 5.99
CA ASN A 400 -12.37 11.76 5.48
C ASN A 400 -11.98 10.79 6.60
N ILE A 401 -12.46 9.56 6.50
CA ILE A 401 -12.19 8.54 7.50
C ILE A 401 -10.72 8.12 7.39
N ILE A 402 -10.01 8.14 8.51
CA ILE A 402 -8.61 7.68 8.64
C ILE A 402 -8.59 6.38 9.42
N PRO A 403 -8.36 5.24 8.76
CA PRO A 403 -8.18 3.97 9.43
C PRO A 403 -6.93 3.95 10.30
N ASN A 404 -7.11 3.62 11.59
CA ASN A 404 -6.00 3.28 12.47
C ASN A 404 -6.02 1.81 12.79
N PHE A 405 -4.87 1.14 12.80
CA PHE A 405 -4.84 -0.27 13.14
C PHE A 405 -3.58 -0.67 13.91
N PHE A 406 -3.72 -1.69 14.76
CA PHE A 406 -2.60 -2.40 15.36
C PHE A 406 -2.35 -3.70 14.63
N VAL A 407 -1.07 -4.03 14.43
CA VAL A 407 -0.63 -5.34 13.94
C VAL A 407 0.21 -5.99 15.03
N SER A 408 -0.35 -7.00 15.69
CA SER A 408 0.33 -7.75 16.75
C SER A 408 0.90 -9.05 16.23
N ALA A 409 2.13 -9.36 16.63
CA ALA A 409 2.72 -10.67 16.38
C ALA A 409 1.96 -11.77 17.15
N LYS A 410 1.52 -12.82 16.43
CA LYS A 410 0.96 -14.06 16.98
C LYS A 410 1.83 -15.24 16.50
N MET A 411 2.12 -16.17 17.39
CA MET A 411 2.86 -17.38 17.04
C MET A 411 1.88 -18.45 16.59
N ASP A 412 2.12 -19.05 15.44
CA ASP A 412 1.33 -20.20 14.98
C ASP A 412 1.63 -21.44 15.84
N GLU A 413 0.58 -22.14 16.28
CA GLU A 413 0.71 -23.30 17.17
C GLU A 413 1.28 -24.54 16.47
N HIS A 414 1.30 -24.55 15.13
CA HIS A 414 1.78 -25.66 14.30
C HIS A 414 3.12 -25.34 13.62
N PHE A 415 3.73 -24.21 13.98
CA PHE A 415 4.99 -23.73 13.41
C PHE A 415 4.94 -23.51 11.89
N ASP A 416 3.75 -23.19 11.35
CA ASP A 416 3.59 -22.96 9.91
C ASP A 416 4.09 -21.58 9.50
N TYR A 417 4.83 -21.54 8.39
CA TYR A 417 5.35 -20.34 7.75
C TYR A 417 4.57 -19.97 6.48
N SER A 418 3.62 -20.81 6.04
CA SER A 418 2.92 -20.65 4.77
C SER A 418 1.67 -19.77 4.87
N ALA A 419 0.95 -19.85 5.99
CA ALA A 419 -0.22 -19.02 6.25
C ALA A 419 0.18 -17.69 6.92
N ASP A 420 -0.34 -16.57 6.39
CA ASP A 420 -0.12 -15.25 6.97
C ASP A 420 -0.75 -15.07 8.36
N GLY A 421 -1.76 -15.90 8.67
CA GLY A 421 -2.50 -15.86 9.92
C GLY A 421 -3.09 -14.49 10.24
N ILE A 422 -3.28 -13.62 9.24
CA ILE A 422 -3.78 -12.28 9.51
C ILE A 422 -5.26 -12.39 9.83
N SER A 423 -5.68 -11.91 10.99
CA SER A 423 -7.09 -11.96 11.41
C SER A 423 -7.39 -10.86 12.41
N GLN A 424 -8.67 -10.53 12.56
CA GLN A 424 -9.10 -9.75 13.72
C GLN A 424 -8.66 -10.47 14.99
N THR A 425 -8.17 -9.72 15.96
CA THR A 425 -7.71 -10.33 17.21
C THR A 425 -8.85 -11.01 17.97
N ASP A 426 -8.51 -12.08 18.68
CA ASP A 426 -9.45 -12.81 19.56
C ASP A 426 -9.62 -12.11 20.93
N ARG A 427 -8.92 -10.98 21.16
CA ARG A 427 -8.96 -10.23 22.42
C ARG A 427 -10.30 -9.54 22.62
N LYS A 428 -10.69 -9.34 23.89
CA LYS A 428 -11.99 -8.77 24.31
C LYS A 428 -12.37 -7.47 23.57
N ASN A 429 -11.39 -6.61 23.28
CA ASN A 429 -11.61 -5.34 22.58
C ASN A 429 -10.80 -5.30 21.27
N LYS A 430 -11.37 -5.86 20.20
CA LYS A 430 -10.76 -5.85 18.86
C LYS A 430 -10.97 -4.55 18.06
N ARG A 431 -11.89 -3.70 18.53
CA ARG A 431 -12.26 -2.42 17.91
C ARG A 431 -12.38 -1.37 19.00
N HIS A 432 -11.78 -0.22 18.77
CA HIS A 432 -11.86 0.93 19.67
C HIS A 432 -12.34 2.14 18.88
N ARG A 433 -13.23 2.90 19.50
CA ARG A 433 -13.77 4.14 18.95
C ARG A 433 -13.63 5.23 19.99
N LYS A 434 -13.09 6.36 19.58
CA LYS A 434 -13.06 7.59 20.36
C LYS A 434 -13.83 8.64 19.59
N GLU A 435 -14.85 9.21 20.22
CA GLU A 435 -15.72 10.21 19.64
C GLU A 435 -15.86 11.36 20.64
N HIS A 436 -15.72 12.60 20.16
CA HIS A 436 -16.07 13.78 20.96
C HIS A 436 -17.58 14.07 20.89
N PHE A 437 -18.13 13.98 19.68
CA PHE A 437 -19.55 14.12 19.40
C PHE A 437 -20.11 12.78 18.91
N LYS A 438 -21.17 12.29 19.58
CA LYS A 438 -21.89 11.09 19.14
C LYS A 438 -22.54 11.31 17.77
N ASN A 439 -22.76 10.24 17.03
CA ASN A 439 -23.45 10.27 15.73
C ASN A 439 -22.83 11.24 14.70
N ARG A 440 -21.48 11.36 14.69
CA ARG A 440 -20.73 12.15 13.70
C ARG A 440 -19.51 11.38 13.20
N LEU A 441 -19.68 10.60 12.13
CA LEU A 441 -18.59 9.76 11.60
C LEU A 441 -17.46 10.58 10.96
N PHE A 442 -17.80 11.65 10.24
CA PHE A 442 -16.87 12.53 9.52
C PHE A 442 -16.38 13.69 10.39
N ASP A 443 -16.42 13.54 11.71
CA ASP A 443 -15.85 14.52 12.63
C ASP A 443 -14.35 14.26 12.80
N ARG A 444 -13.56 15.33 12.89
CA ARG A 444 -12.11 15.27 13.13
C ARG A 444 -11.75 14.42 14.35
N ASP A 445 -12.57 14.49 15.39
CA ASP A 445 -12.35 13.80 16.67
C ASP A 445 -13.03 12.42 16.74
N THR A 446 -13.56 11.92 15.63
CA THR A 446 -14.02 10.53 15.48
C THR A 446 -12.89 9.65 14.96
N LEU A 447 -12.23 8.97 15.90
CA LEU A 447 -11.04 8.16 15.63
C LEU A 447 -11.35 6.67 15.80
N LEU A 448 -11.15 5.92 14.72
CA LEU A 448 -11.43 4.49 14.62
C LEU A 448 -10.12 3.70 14.70
N LEU A 449 -10.11 2.64 15.50
CA LEU A 449 -8.94 1.80 15.73
C LEU A 449 -9.31 0.31 15.69
N PHE A 450 -8.59 -0.44 14.86
CA PHE A 450 -8.78 -1.89 14.65
C PHE A 450 -7.57 -2.67 15.13
N HIS A 451 -7.77 -3.88 15.63
CA HIS A 451 -6.67 -4.72 16.08
C HIS A 451 -6.62 -6.03 15.30
N TYR A 452 -5.51 -6.23 14.59
CA TYR A 452 -5.18 -7.43 13.86
C TYR A 452 -4.02 -8.18 14.53
N ASP A 453 -4.12 -9.50 14.52
CA ASP A 453 -3.00 -10.40 14.79
C ASP A 453 -2.43 -10.89 13.45
N VAL A 454 -1.11 -11.14 13.39
CA VAL A 454 -0.43 -11.69 12.21
C VAL A 454 0.52 -12.80 12.63
N ASN A 455 0.65 -13.85 11.81
CA ASN A 455 1.61 -14.91 12.05
C ASN A 455 3.04 -14.37 11.97
N PHE A 456 3.72 -14.32 13.12
CA PHE A 456 5.09 -13.84 13.26
C PHE A 456 6.06 -14.60 12.34
N LEU A 457 5.89 -15.93 12.21
CA LEU A 457 6.76 -16.77 11.39
C LEU A 457 6.65 -16.41 9.91
N PHE A 458 5.43 -16.20 9.43
CA PHE A 458 5.16 -15.81 8.05
C PHE A 458 5.82 -14.47 7.73
N VAL A 459 5.53 -13.40 8.49
CA VAL A 459 6.07 -12.06 8.20
C VAL A 459 7.59 -12.02 8.31
N LEU A 460 8.16 -12.74 9.28
CA LEU A 460 9.60 -12.89 9.41
C LEU A 460 10.21 -13.54 8.16
N SER A 461 9.63 -14.64 7.69
CA SER A 461 10.15 -15.36 6.52
C SER A 461 9.98 -14.57 5.21
N LEU A 462 8.85 -13.91 5.02
CA LEU A 462 8.57 -13.06 3.87
C LEU A 462 9.57 -11.91 3.78
N TYR A 463 9.85 -11.26 4.91
CA TYR A 463 10.86 -10.21 4.99
C TYR A 463 12.28 -10.75 4.75
N ALA A 464 12.65 -11.84 5.42
CA ALA A 464 13.99 -12.44 5.37
C ALA A 464 14.40 -12.99 3.98
N ARG A 465 13.43 -13.49 3.21
CA ARG A 465 13.62 -13.89 1.79
C ARG A 465 14.04 -12.71 0.91
N ASN A 466 13.63 -11.50 1.28
CA ASN A 466 13.93 -10.26 0.58
C ASN A 466 13.51 -10.27 -0.92
N ASN A 467 12.37 -10.90 -1.23
CA ASN A 467 11.81 -10.92 -2.57
C ASN A 467 10.79 -9.78 -2.75
N THR A 468 11.13 -8.80 -3.58
CA THR A 468 10.31 -7.59 -3.79
C THR A 468 8.90 -7.90 -4.31
N ASN A 469 8.75 -8.87 -5.22
CA ASN A 469 7.44 -9.17 -5.82
C ASN A 469 6.50 -9.81 -4.81
N GLN A 470 6.99 -10.80 -4.04
CA GLN A 470 6.17 -11.45 -2.99
C GLN A 470 5.77 -10.45 -1.90
N LYS A 471 6.67 -9.55 -1.50
CA LYS A 471 6.36 -8.47 -0.56
C LYS A 471 5.26 -7.56 -1.11
N ALA A 472 5.35 -7.15 -2.38
CA ALA A 472 4.37 -6.26 -3.01
C ALA A 472 2.98 -6.92 -3.16
N GLU A 473 2.93 -8.18 -3.57
CA GLU A 473 1.68 -8.96 -3.67
C GLU A 473 0.99 -9.07 -2.31
N TRP A 474 1.73 -9.44 -1.26
CA TRP A 474 1.18 -9.53 0.09
C TRP A 474 0.74 -8.18 0.64
N LYS A 475 1.55 -7.12 0.42
CA LYS A 475 1.24 -5.74 0.79
C LYS A 475 -0.10 -5.30 0.23
N GLN A 476 -0.36 -5.54 -1.05
CA GLN A 476 -1.63 -5.18 -1.68
C GLN A 476 -2.79 -6.03 -1.13
N ALA A 477 -2.58 -7.34 -0.93
CA ALA A 477 -3.59 -8.23 -0.38
C ALA A 477 -4.04 -7.79 1.04
N VAL A 478 -3.09 -7.45 1.91
CA VAL A 478 -3.36 -6.99 3.28
C VAL A 478 -4.10 -5.65 3.29
N ARG A 479 -3.67 -4.67 2.47
CA ARG A 479 -4.35 -3.37 2.36
C ARG A 479 -5.81 -3.51 1.91
N ASN A 480 -6.05 -4.34 0.90
CA ASN A 480 -7.41 -4.64 0.42
C ASN A 480 -8.26 -5.31 1.51
N ARG A 481 -7.65 -6.24 2.26
CA ARG A 481 -8.32 -6.93 3.36
C ARG A 481 -8.70 -5.96 4.48
N PHE A 482 -7.78 -5.09 4.92
CA PHE A 482 -8.07 -4.07 5.92
C PHE A 482 -9.22 -3.18 5.46
N ARG A 483 -9.16 -2.64 4.24
CA ARG A 483 -10.23 -1.80 3.69
C ARG A 483 -11.59 -2.51 3.72
N ARG A 484 -11.65 -3.76 3.26
CA ARG A 484 -12.90 -4.55 3.25
C ARG A 484 -13.45 -4.75 4.66
N GLU A 485 -12.64 -5.25 5.59
CA GLU A 485 -13.10 -5.55 6.95
C GLU A 485 -13.51 -4.29 7.73
N ILE A 486 -12.83 -3.17 7.48
CA ILE A 486 -13.18 -1.88 8.07
C ILE A 486 -14.53 -1.37 7.54
N ARG A 487 -14.77 -1.50 6.23
CA ARG A 487 -16.08 -1.17 5.62
C ARG A 487 -17.20 -2.02 6.20
N GLU A 488 -16.98 -3.32 6.33
CA GLU A 488 -17.96 -4.24 6.92
C GLU A 488 -18.33 -3.83 8.34
N TRP A 489 -17.35 -3.42 9.15
CA TRP A 489 -17.65 -2.89 10.48
C TRP A 489 -18.40 -1.56 10.45
N LEU A 490 -17.97 -0.61 9.62
CA LEU A 490 -18.65 0.68 9.53
C LEU A 490 -20.12 0.53 9.15
N GLN A 491 -20.44 -0.38 8.22
CA GLN A 491 -21.83 -0.65 7.83
C GLN A 491 -22.65 -1.39 8.90
N GLN A 492 -22.00 -1.99 9.91
CA GLN A 492 -22.70 -2.53 11.08
C GLN A 492 -23.09 -1.39 12.04
N ASP A 493 -22.19 -0.42 12.22
CA ASP A 493 -22.36 0.67 13.17
C ASP A 493 -23.14 1.88 12.60
N TYR A 494 -23.13 2.07 11.28
CA TYR A 494 -23.72 3.23 10.59
C TYR A 494 -24.52 2.83 9.35
N ASN A 495 -25.63 3.53 9.12
CA ASN A 495 -26.34 3.59 7.86
C ASN A 495 -25.73 4.69 6.99
N PHE A 496 -25.47 4.35 5.73
CA PHE A 496 -24.89 5.25 4.75
C PHE A 496 -25.92 5.62 3.69
N TYR A 497 -25.95 6.91 3.36
CA TYR A 497 -26.82 7.46 2.33
C TYR A 497 -25.98 8.29 1.37
N ALA A 498 -26.34 8.26 0.09
CA ALA A 498 -25.89 9.23 -0.89
C ALA A 498 -26.95 10.32 -1.00
N MET A 499 -26.51 11.57 -1.14
CA MET A 499 -27.41 12.70 -1.29
C MET A 499 -26.97 13.65 -2.40
N ARG A 500 -27.94 14.13 -3.18
CA ARG A 500 -27.77 15.10 -4.27
C ARG A 500 -28.88 16.14 -4.18
N ALA A 501 -28.55 17.42 -4.34
CA ALA A 501 -29.54 18.48 -4.27
C ALA A 501 -30.60 18.29 -5.38
N LYS A 502 -31.86 18.64 -5.10
CA LYS A 502 -32.90 18.65 -6.13
C LYS A 502 -32.65 19.78 -7.14
N GLU A 503 -33.30 19.69 -8.30
CA GLU A 503 -33.23 20.72 -9.31
C GLU A 503 -33.55 22.11 -8.72
N TYR A 504 -32.79 23.12 -9.14
CA TYR A 504 -32.93 24.52 -8.72
C TYR A 504 -32.61 24.81 -7.24
N ILE A 505 -32.06 23.85 -6.49
CA ILE A 505 -31.64 24.05 -5.09
C ILE A 505 -30.12 24.15 -5.00
N ASN A 506 -29.63 25.22 -4.37
CA ASN A 506 -28.21 25.35 -4.03
C ASN A 506 -27.88 24.49 -2.80
N GLY A 507 -27.33 23.30 -3.04
CA GLY A 507 -26.98 22.36 -1.97
C GLY A 507 -25.90 22.89 -0.99
N GLU A 508 -24.92 23.64 -1.48
CA GLU A 508 -23.85 24.19 -0.62
C GLU A 508 -24.40 25.23 0.36
N GLU A 509 -25.25 26.13 -0.14
CA GLU A 509 -25.86 27.18 0.68
C GLU A 509 -26.77 26.56 1.75
N TYR A 510 -27.53 25.53 1.39
CA TYR A 510 -28.34 24.78 2.35
C TYR A 510 -27.49 24.13 3.45
N ILE A 511 -26.37 23.49 3.08
CA ILE A 511 -25.46 22.87 4.04
C ILE A 511 -24.88 23.92 5.00
N LYS A 512 -24.54 25.12 4.51
CA LYS A 512 -24.05 26.24 5.33
C LYS A 512 -25.12 26.76 6.29
N GLN A 513 -26.38 26.86 5.85
CA GLN A 513 -27.49 27.31 6.70
C GLN A 513 -27.85 26.29 7.80
N HIS A 514 -27.75 24.99 7.50
CA HIS A 514 -28.02 23.87 8.41
C HIS A 514 -26.75 23.23 8.97
N PHE A 515 -25.67 24.01 9.07
CA PHE A 515 -24.35 23.50 9.41
C PHE A 515 -24.31 22.77 10.76
N LYS A 516 -25.03 23.27 11.77
CA LYS A 516 -24.99 22.72 13.13
C LYS A 516 -25.60 21.31 13.20
N GLU A 517 -26.62 21.05 12.38
CA GLU A 517 -27.34 19.79 12.27
C GLU A 517 -26.52 18.74 11.49
N LEU A 518 -25.75 19.18 10.50
CA LEU A 518 -25.06 18.36 9.51
C LEU A 518 -23.56 18.15 9.76
N ILE A 519 -22.90 19.03 10.50
CA ILE A 519 -21.46 18.96 10.78
C ILE A 519 -21.05 17.57 11.27
N GLY A 520 -20.03 16.99 10.62
CA GLY A 520 -19.48 15.67 10.94
C GLY A 520 -20.39 14.49 10.59
N LYS A 521 -21.58 14.70 10.01
CA LYS A 521 -22.47 13.65 9.48
C LYS A 521 -22.39 13.52 7.98
N ILE A 522 -22.02 14.59 7.28
CA ILE A 522 -21.85 14.62 5.82
C ILE A 522 -20.39 14.84 5.41
N TYR A 523 -20.04 14.33 4.23
CA TYR A 523 -18.72 14.50 3.59
C TYR A 523 -18.87 14.40 2.07
N THR A 524 -17.91 14.89 1.27
CA THR A 524 -17.90 14.87 -0.21
C THR A 524 -16.88 13.86 -0.77
N PRO A 525 -17.15 12.54 -0.67
CA PRO A 525 -16.18 11.52 -1.03
C PRO A 525 -16.14 11.21 -2.53
N TYR A 526 -17.06 11.70 -3.34
CA TYR A 526 -17.21 11.28 -4.73
C TYR A 526 -16.50 12.24 -5.69
N LYS A 527 -16.25 11.79 -6.93
CA LYS A 527 -15.70 12.65 -8.00
C LYS A 527 -16.65 13.78 -8.38
N ASP A 528 -17.95 13.50 -8.39
CA ASP A 528 -18.99 14.52 -8.54
C ASP A 528 -19.16 15.23 -7.19
N GLU A 529 -18.64 16.45 -7.10
CA GLU A 529 -18.67 17.28 -5.89
C GLU A 529 -20.09 17.71 -5.49
N THR A 530 -21.09 17.51 -6.36
CA THR A 530 -22.51 17.74 -6.05
C THR A 530 -23.15 16.61 -5.24
N ILE A 531 -22.45 15.47 -5.11
CA ILE A 531 -22.91 14.31 -4.33
C ILE A 531 -22.20 14.30 -2.97
N TYR A 532 -22.99 14.18 -1.91
CA TYR A 532 -22.52 14.05 -0.55
C TYR A 532 -22.82 12.64 -0.02
N SER A 533 -21.98 12.16 0.89
CA SER A 533 -22.24 10.96 1.69
C SER A 533 -22.68 11.38 3.08
N LEU A 534 -23.81 10.84 3.52
CA LEU A 534 -24.37 11.02 4.85
C LEU A 534 -24.20 9.71 5.64
N ALA A 535 -23.63 9.79 6.84
CA ALA A 535 -23.43 8.65 7.72
C ALA A 535 -24.14 8.86 9.06
N LEU A 536 -25.05 7.96 9.40
CA LEU A 536 -25.88 8.04 10.61
C LEU A 536 -25.74 6.76 11.43
N GLU A 537 -25.46 6.91 12.72
CA GLU A 537 -25.16 5.80 13.62
C GLU A 537 -26.42 5.00 13.98
N ASN A 538 -26.32 3.67 13.91
CA ASN A 538 -27.42 2.71 14.04
C ASN A 538 -27.77 2.34 15.49
N LYS A 539 -27.57 3.28 16.43
CA LYS A 539 -27.90 3.06 17.84
C LYS A 539 -29.37 3.36 18.11
N PRO A 540 -30.04 2.62 19.03
CA PRO A 540 -31.42 2.88 19.42
C PRO A 540 -31.68 4.34 19.84
N GLU A 541 -30.73 4.95 20.53
CA GLU A 541 -30.77 6.36 20.99
C GLU A 541 -30.90 7.38 19.85
N ASN A 542 -30.45 7.05 18.63
CA ASN A 542 -30.38 8.00 17.52
C ASN A 542 -31.51 7.80 16.49
N ILE A 543 -32.30 6.73 16.55
CA ILE A 543 -33.24 6.33 15.50
C ILE A 543 -34.22 7.45 15.16
N GLU A 544 -34.89 8.02 16.17
CA GLU A 544 -35.88 9.10 15.98
C GLU A 544 -35.22 10.35 15.39
N SER A 545 -34.12 10.83 15.99
CA SER A 545 -33.38 11.99 15.50
C SER A 545 -32.81 11.81 14.09
N ASN A 546 -32.44 10.58 13.72
CA ASN A 546 -31.94 10.24 12.38
C ASN A 546 -33.08 10.29 11.36
N GLN A 547 -34.27 9.79 11.72
CA GLN A 547 -35.46 9.85 10.86
C GLN A 547 -35.87 11.30 10.60
N GLU A 548 -35.96 12.13 11.65
CA GLU A 548 -36.26 13.56 11.51
C GLU A 548 -35.26 14.28 10.60
N LEU A 549 -33.96 13.97 10.75
CA LEU A 549 -32.92 14.56 9.89
C LEU A 549 -33.06 14.12 8.43
N ILE A 550 -33.34 12.83 8.19
CA ILE A 550 -33.53 12.31 6.82
C ILE A 550 -34.76 12.94 6.18
N GLU A 551 -35.86 13.08 6.91
CA GLU A 551 -37.08 13.73 6.42
C GLU A 551 -36.84 15.21 6.08
N MET A 552 -36.13 15.92 6.95
CA MET A 552 -35.71 17.31 6.72
C MET A 552 -34.86 17.42 5.44
N LEU A 553 -33.84 16.56 5.30
CA LEU A 553 -32.98 16.56 4.11
C LEU A 553 -33.72 16.18 2.83
N ARG A 554 -34.71 15.27 2.90
CA ARG A 554 -35.52 14.85 1.74
C ARG A 554 -36.41 15.96 1.19
N THR A 555 -36.61 17.05 1.92
CA THR A 555 -37.32 18.23 1.38
C THR A 555 -36.52 18.89 0.25
N THR A 556 -35.19 18.97 0.39
CA THR A 556 -34.28 19.71 -0.50
C THR A 556 -33.29 18.83 -1.28
N PHE A 557 -33.02 17.60 -0.82
CA PHE A 557 -32.12 16.64 -1.46
C PHE A 557 -32.87 15.37 -1.85
N TYR A 558 -32.39 14.69 -2.88
CA TYR A 558 -32.58 13.24 -3.01
C TYR A 558 -31.66 12.56 -2.01
N VAL A 559 -32.20 11.69 -1.15
CA VAL A 559 -31.45 10.99 -0.09
C VAL A 559 -31.79 9.51 -0.13
N GLU A 560 -30.86 8.73 -0.66
CA GLU A 560 -31.03 7.29 -0.91
C GLU A 560 -29.96 6.47 -0.19
N GLU A 561 -30.33 5.28 0.27
CA GLU A 561 -29.39 4.39 0.96
C GLU A 561 -28.29 3.95 -0.03
N CYS A 562 -27.03 4.12 0.35
CA CYS A 562 -25.88 3.82 -0.50
C CYS A 562 -24.81 3.12 0.34
N ARG A 563 -24.51 1.87 0.01
CA ARG A 563 -23.49 1.10 0.74
C ARG A 563 -22.09 1.63 0.47
N LEU A 564 -21.16 1.36 1.38
CA LEU A 564 -19.76 1.72 1.22
C LEU A 564 -19.16 0.96 0.02
N GLY A 565 -18.63 1.71 -0.94
CA GLY A 565 -18.13 1.19 -2.21
C GLY A 565 -19.19 0.96 -3.28
N GLN A 566 -20.47 1.26 -3.03
CA GLN A 566 -21.48 1.34 -4.09
C GLN A 566 -21.32 2.66 -4.87
N ASP A 567 -21.58 2.64 -6.17
CA ASP A 567 -21.60 3.87 -6.97
C ASP A 567 -22.87 4.67 -6.63
N PRO A 568 -22.76 5.93 -6.17
CA PRO A 568 -23.93 6.73 -5.81
C PRO A 568 -24.87 6.98 -7.00
N ASN A 569 -24.37 6.93 -8.25
CA ASN A 569 -25.21 7.14 -9.43
C ASN A 569 -26.14 5.95 -9.74
N GLU A 570 -25.94 4.80 -9.10
CA GLU A 570 -26.86 3.65 -9.20
C GLU A 570 -28.14 3.87 -8.39
N VAL A 571 -28.07 4.69 -7.33
CA VAL A 571 -29.18 4.90 -6.38
C VAL A 571 -29.80 6.28 -6.50
N LEU A 572 -29.02 7.29 -6.90
CA LEU A 572 -29.50 8.65 -7.09
C LEU A 572 -30.05 8.84 -8.52
N PRO A 573 -31.05 9.73 -8.70
CA PRO A 573 -31.54 10.06 -10.03
C PRO A 573 -30.43 10.69 -10.87
N ILE A 574 -30.28 10.20 -12.10
CA ILE A 574 -29.43 10.82 -13.11
C ILE A 574 -30.17 12.09 -13.54
N LEU A 575 -29.58 13.25 -13.29
CA LEU A 575 -30.05 14.50 -13.86
C LEU A 575 -29.66 14.47 -15.35
N GLU A 576 -30.56 13.98 -16.20
CA GLU A 576 -30.44 14.16 -17.65
C GLU A 576 -30.69 15.64 -17.96
N ASN A 577 -29.73 16.25 -18.65
CA ASN A 577 -29.65 17.66 -19.05
C ASN A 577 -28.99 18.60 -18.02
N ASN A 578 -27.71 18.87 -18.28
CA ASN A 578 -27.19 20.23 -18.14
C ASN A 578 -28.11 21.19 -18.91
N LEU A 579 -29.10 21.76 -18.24
CA LEU A 579 -29.39 23.17 -18.46
C LEU A 579 -28.13 23.88 -17.98
N ASP A 580 -27.23 24.20 -18.92
CA ASP A 580 -26.11 25.10 -18.64
C ASP A 580 -26.73 26.36 -18.05
N THR A 581 -26.57 26.55 -16.74
CA THR A 581 -27.05 27.67 -15.93
C THR A 581 -26.38 29.00 -16.29
N LEU A 582 -25.77 29.06 -17.48
CA LEU A 582 -25.10 30.17 -18.13
C LEU A 582 -25.84 30.67 -19.38
N ASP A 583 -27.01 30.13 -19.72
CA ASP A 583 -27.79 30.61 -20.88
C ASP A 583 -28.16 32.10 -20.74
N LEU A 584 -27.79 32.88 -21.75
CA LEU A 584 -27.93 34.33 -21.78
C LEU A 584 -29.23 34.73 -22.49
N ALA A 585 -29.96 35.68 -21.89
CA ALA A 585 -31.13 36.32 -22.45
C ALA A 585 -30.76 37.71 -22.99
N LEU A 586 -31.08 37.94 -24.27
CA LEU A 586 -31.00 39.23 -24.92
C LEU A 586 -32.26 40.04 -24.61
N CYS A 587 -32.13 41.13 -23.86
CA CYS A 587 -33.25 41.95 -23.41
C CYS A 587 -33.40 43.22 -24.28
N ILE A 588 -34.59 43.46 -24.83
CA ILE A 588 -34.91 44.62 -25.68
C ILE A 588 -36.17 45.33 -25.15
N VAL A 589 -36.15 46.67 -25.11
CA VAL A 589 -37.29 47.50 -24.68
C VAL A 589 -38.12 48.00 -25.86
N LYS A 590 -39.45 47.85 -25.78
CA LYS A 590 -40.43 48.49 -26.67
C LYS A 590 -41.60 49.04 -25.87
N GLU A 591 -41.93 50.31 -26.05
CA GLU A 591 -42.95 51.01 -25.25
C GLU A 591 -44.28 51.21 -26.00
N GLY A 592 -45.39 51.21 -25.25
CA GLY A 592 -46.72 51.57 -25.75
C GLY A 592 -47.19 50.72 -26.93
N ALA A 593 -47.81 51.35 -27.93
CA ALA A 593 -48.29 50.68 -29.14
C ALA A 593 -47.18 49.97 -29.95
N CYS A 594 -45.92 50.38 -29.75
CA CYS A 594 -44.78 49.72 -30.40
C CYS A 594 -44.47 48.34 -29.80
N PHE A 595 -44.92 48.02 -28.58
CA PHE A 595 -44.76 46.69 -28.00
C PHE A 595 -45.64 45.67 -28.73
N ASP A 596 -46.94 45.94 -28.85
CA ASP A 596 -47.90 45.03 -29.48
C ASP A 596 -47.61 44.83 -30.99
N ILE A 597 -47.23 45.92 -31.67
CA ILE A 597 -46.74 45.86 -33.05
C ILE A 597 -45.46 45.02 -33.11
N ALA A 598 -44.54 45.19 -32.16
CA ALA A 598 -43.31 44.44 -32.18
C ALA A 598 -43.51 42.93 -32.00
N ILE A 599 -44.34 42.52 -31.06
CA ILE A 599 -44.65 41.10 -30.89
C ILE A 599 -45.26 40.49 -32.15
N SER A 600 -46.26 41.17 -32.73
CA SER A 600 -46.95 40.67 -33.93
C SER A 600 -46.02 40.59 -35.14
N THR A 601 -45.13 41.56 -35.33
CA THR A 601 -44.12 41.52 -36.40
C THR A 601 -43.04 40.46 -36.15
N LEU A 602 -42.59 40.22 -34.92
CA LEU A 602 -41.63 39.14 -34.63
C LEU A 602 -42.22 37.76 -34.92
N LYS A 603 -43.50 37.53 -34.59
CA LYS A 603 -44.20 36.28 -34.91
C LYS A 603 -44.42 36.07 -36.42
N GLN A 604 -44.35 37.13 -37.23
CA GLN A 604 -44.51 37.05 -38.68
C GLN A 604 -43.18 36.95 -39.43
N THR A 605 -42.16 37.66 -38.95
CA THR A 605 -40.86 37.81 -39.63
C THR A 605 -39.78 36.91 -39.06
N GLU A 606 -40.00 36.34 -37.86
CA GLU A 606 -39.09 35.47 -37.12
C GLU A 606 -37.67 36.03 -36.98
N THR A 607 -37.50 37.36 -37.12
CA THR A 607 -36.19 37.99 -37.18
C THR A 607 -36.16 39.31 -36.41
N VAL A 608 -35.06 39.55 -35.71
CA VAL A 608 -34.81 40.79 -34.97
C VAL A 608 -33.42 41.35 -35.26
N GLY A 609 -33.33 42.65 -35.48
CA GLY A 609 -32.08 43.39 -35.69
C GLY A 609 -31.66 44.19 -34.47
N VAL A 610 -30.45 43.95 -34.00
CA VAL A 610 -29.81 44.72 -32.93
C VAL A 610 -28.80 45.68 -33.53
N ALA A 611 -29.04 46.99 -33.41
CA ALA A 611 -28.12 48.03 -33.88
C ALA A 611 -26.79 47.98 -33.11
N LEU A 612 -25.67 48.05 -33.85
CA LEU A 612 -24.33 48.13 -33.26
C LEU A 612 -23.84 49.59 -33.25
N GLN A 613 -23.50 50.10 -32.07
CA GLN A 613 -22.82 51.38 -31.93
C GLN A 613 -21.29 51.16 -31.93
N MET A 614 -20.59 51.76 -32.89
CA MET A 614 -19.12 51.65 -33.05
C MET A 614 -18.37 52.52 -32.04
N ASN A 615 -18.44 52.17 -30.75
CA ASN A 615 -17.55 52.72 -29.72
C ASN A 615 -16.51 51.64 -29.34
N GLY A 616 -15.28 52.06 -29.00
CA GLY A 616 -14.03 51.26 -28.99
C GLY A 616 -13.94 49.99 -28.10
N THR A 617 -15.05 49.48 -27.58
CA THR A 617 -15.20 48.21 -26.82
C THR A 617 -15.99 47.14 -27.61
N THR A 618 -16.04 47.24 -28.93
CA THR A 618 -16.92 46.44 -29.81
C THR A 618 -16.63 44.93 -29.88
N PRO A 619 -15.36 44.44 -29.83
CA PRO A 619 -15.09 43.01 -30.02
C PRO A 619 -15.63 42.12 -28.89
N SER A 620 -15.54 42.58 -27.64
CA SER A 620 -16.00 41.85 -26.45
C SER A 620 -17.53 41.80 -26.30
N LEU A 621 -18.26 42.76 -26.87
CA LEU A 621 -19.74 42.72 -26.89
C LEU A 621 -20.26 41.68 -27.90
N ILE A 622 -19.65 41.59 -29.09
CA ILE A 622 -20.11 40.69 -30.17
C ILE A 622 -19.99 39.20 -29.75
N GLU A 623 -18.96 38.85 -29.00
CA GLU A 623 -18.74 37.47 -28.53
C GLU A 623 -19.77 37.04 -27.45
N GLY A 624 -20.24 37.97 -26.61
CA GLY A 624 -21.33 37.73 -25.66
C GLY A 624 -22.70 37.61 -26.36
N PHE A 625 -22.96 38.48 -27.34
CA PHE A 625 -24.19 38.50 -28.13
C PHE A 625 -24.42 37.24 -28.97
N ALA A 626 -23.36 36.53 -29.36
CA ALA A 626 -23.46 35.25 -30.07
C ALA A 626 -23.88 34.07 -29.17
N LYS A 627 -23.78 34.22 -27.85
CA LYS A 627 -24.11 33.19 -26.85
C LYS A 627 -25.53 33.34 -26.28
N ALA A 628 -26.31 34.30 -26.78
CA ALA A 628 -27.70 34.45 -26.38
C ALA A 628 -28.54 33.28 -26.90
N ARG A 629 -29.33 32.67 -26.00
CA ARG A 629 -30.26 31.58 -26.33
C ARG A 629 -31.71 32.04 -26.31
N TYR A 630 -32.00 33.10 -25.55
CA TYR A 630 -33.34 33.66 -25.40
C TYR A 630 -33.38 35.12 -25.82
N LEU A 631 -34.52 35.56 -26.35
CA LEU A 631 -34.85 36.96 -26.58
C LEU A 631 -36.01 37.36 -25.67
N LEU A 632 -35.81 38.37 -24.83
CA LEU A 632 -36.83 38.97 -23.97
C LEU A 632 -37.20 40.35 -24.49
N VAL A 633 -38.44 40.52 -24.93
CA VAL A 633 -38.99 41.84 -25.29
C VAL A 633 -39.86 42.31 -24.13
N TYR A 634 -39.56 43.48 -23.56
CA TYR A 634 -40.28 44.00 -22.39
C TYR A 634 -40.65 45.48 -22.53
N ASN A 635 -41.59 45.92 -21.69
CA ASN A 635 -41.95 47.33 -21.55
C ASN A 635 -41.90 47.78 -20.08
N LYS A 636 -41.90 49.10 -19.83
CA LYS A 636 -41.87 49.66 -18.47
C LYS A 636 -43.11 49.39 -17.62
N SER A 637 -44.18 48.87 -18.22
CA SER A 637 -45.41 48.49 -17.54
C SER A 637 -45.42 47.01 -17.11
N ASN A 638 -44.24 46.36 -17.03
CA ASN A 638 -44.06 44.95 -16.67
C ASN A 638 -44.73 43.93 -17.61
N ARG A 639 -45.05 44.30 -18.85
CA ARG A 639 -45.41 43.33 -19.89
C ARG A 639 -44.13 42.84 -20.54
N TYR A 640 -44.03 41.53 -20.77
CA TYR A 640 -42.91 40.94 -21.48
C TYR A 640 -43.38 39.76 -22.32
N GLU A 641 -42.57 39.41 -23.32
CA GLU A 641 -42.72 38.19 -24.10
C GLU A 641 -41.33 37.63 -24.39
N LEU A 642 -41.24 36.31 -24.37
CA LEU A 642 -39.99 35.58 -24.52
C LEU A 642 -40.02 34.74 -25.79
N PHE A 643 -38.90 34.72 -26.49
CA PHE A 643 -38.70 33.91 -27.68
C PHE A 643 -37.40 33.10 -27.57
N ILE A 644 -37.36 31.93 -28.20
CA ILE A 644 -36.13 31.15 -28.37
C ILE A 644 -35.38 31.63 -29.62
N LEU A 645 -34.07 31.76 -29.52
CA LEU A 645 -33.20 31.98 -30.67
C LEU A 645 -32.87 30.63 -31.34
N ASP A 646 -32.80 30.60 -32.66
CA ASP A 646 -32.62 29.37 -33.46
C ASP A 646 -31.26 28.65 -33.28
N GLY A 647 -30.37 29.21 -32.46
CA GLY A 647 -29.04 28.66 -32.15
C GLY A 647 -28.00 28.85 -33.24
N THR A 648 -28.32 29.48 -34.37
CA THR A 648 -27.37 29.72 -35.47
C THR A 648 -26.45 30.93 -35.24
N GLY A 649 -26.73 31.71 -34.20
CA GLY A 649 -26.01 32.93 -33.84
C GLY A 649 -26.36 34.13 -34.72
N PRO A 650 -25.96 35.36 -34.34
CA PRO A 650 -26.31 36.55 -35.10
C PRO A 650 -25.50 36.70 -36.39
N THR A 651 -26.14 37.14 -37.46
CA THR A 651 -25.46 37.54 -38.70
C THR A 651 -25.30 39.05 -38.77
N LEU A 652 -24.11 39.51 -39.18
CA LEU A 652 -23.84 40.94 -39.34
C LEU A 652 -24.35 41.43 -40.70
N VAL A 653 -25.23 42.44 -40.69
CA VAL A 653 -25.90 42.95 -41.89
C VAL A 653 -25.83 44.48 -41.92
N THR A 654 -25.53 45.06 -43.09
CA THR A 654 -25.54 46.51 -43.32
C THR A 654 -26.95 46.99 -43.63
N LYS A 655 -27.24 48.28 -43.38
CA LYS A 655 -28.56 48.89 -43.64
C LYS A 655 -29.19 48.56 -45.01
N SER A 656 -28.39 48.48 -46.08
CA SER A 656 -28.85 48.17 -47.44
C SER A 656 -29.31 46.72 -47.68
N MET A 657 -29.07 45.81 -46.73
CA MET A 657 -29.38 44.38 -46.81
C MET A 657 -30.43 43.95 -45.78
N MET A 658 -30.99 44.89 -45.02
CA MET A 658 -32.08 44.64 -44.07
C MET A 658 -33.40 44.41 -44.80
N LEU A 659 -34.26 43.55 -44.24
CA LEU A 659 -35.66 43.43 -44.66
C LEU A 659 -36.44 44.66 -44.17
N ASP A 660 -37.25 45.27 -45.03
CA ASP A 660 -37.99 46.52 -44.74
C ASP A 660 -38.95 46.41 -43.53
N ASP A 661 -39.43 45.19 -43.24
CA ASP A 661 -40.42 44.92 -42.19
C ASP A 661 -39.81 44.37 -40.88
N MET A 662 -38.47 44.32 -40.75
CA MET A 662 -37.80 43.74 -39.57
C MET A 662 -37.78 44.69 -38.37
N ILE A 663 -37.94 44.15 -37.16
CA ILE A 663 -37.81 44.93 -35.93
C ILE A 663 -36.37 45.25 -35.63
N THR A 664 -36.09 46.53 -35.36
CA THR A 664 -34.78 47.01 -34.96
C THR A 664 -34.78 47.68 -33.59
N THR A 665 -33.68 47.56 -32.85
CA THR A 665 -33.51 48.24 -31.54
C THR A 665 -33.39 49.76 -31.69
N GLU A 666 -32.68 50.22 -32.73
CA GLU A 666 -32.51 51.62 -33.11
C GLU A 666 -32.75 51.77 -34.63
N LYS A 667 -33.47 52.82 -35.04
CA LYS A 667 -33.69 53.11 -36.46
C LYS A 667 -32.47 53.85 -37.02
N ASP A 668 -32.13 53.56 -38.27
CA ASP A 668 -31.07 54.25 -39.04
C ASP A 668 -29.61 54.01 -38.60
N ALA A 669 -29.29 52.86 -37.98
CA ALA A 669 -27.90 52.48 -37.72
C ALA A 669 -27.19 51.94 -38.99
N ASP A 670 -25.86 52.08 -39.03
CA ASP A 670 -25.04 51.62 -40.17
C ASP A 670 -24.92 50.09 -40.25
N LEU A 671 -24.89 49.43 -39.09
CA LEU A 671 -24.66 47.99 -38.91
C LEU A 671 -25.64 47.39 -37.89
N TYR A 672 -26.15 46.20 -38.21
CA TYR A 672 -27.06 45.43 -37.36
C TYR A 672 -26.58 43.98 -37.20
N LEU A 673 -26.76 43.42 -36.01
CA LEU A 673 -26.74 41.98 -35.75
C LEU A 673 -28.15 41.44 -35.89
N THR A 674 -28.40 40.58 -36.87
CA THR A 674 -29.71 39.95 -37.07
C THR A 674 -29.74 38.57 -36.44
N TYR A 675 -30.80 38.32 -35.68
CA TYR A 675 -31.09 37.05 -35.04
C TYR A 675 -32.34 36.44 -35.65
N LYS A 676 -32.38 35.11 -35.69
CA LYS A 676 -33.55 34.33 -36.07
C LYS A 676 -34.18 33.70 -34.84
N LEU A 677 -35.51 33.67 -34.83
CA LEU A 677 -36.33 33.17 -33.74
C LEU A 677 -36.91 31.81 -34.15
N ASN A 678 -37.03 30.92 -33.18
CA ASN A 678 -37.86 29.73 -33.29
C ASN A 678 -39.19 30.02 -32.60
N THR A 679 -40.27 30.14 -33.37
CA THR A 679 -41.62 30.45 -32.88
C THR A 679 -42.52 29.23 -32.76
N ASP A 680 -42.03 28.03 -33.08
CA ASP A 680 -42.79 26.78 -33.01
C ASP A 680 -42.79 26.18 -31.59
N ASP A 681 -41.85 26.58 -30.73
CA ASP A 681 -41.70 26.10 -29.35
C ASP A 681 -42.15 27.18 -28.33
N ASP A 682 -43.20 26.90 -27.56
CA ASP A 682 -43.62 27.75 -26.43
C ASP A 682 -42.69 27.54 -25.22
N VAL A 683 -42.09 28.63 -24.73
CA VAL A 683 -41.31 28.63 -23.47
C VAL A 683 -42.06 29.39 -22.42
N ASP A 684 -42.51 28.69 -21.38
CA ASP A 684 -43.09 29.29 -20.19
C ASP A 684 -42.12 29.18 -19.01
N PHE A 685 -41.43 30.28 -18.69
CA PHE A 685 -40.61 30.42 -17.49
C PHE A 685 -41.41 30.94 -16.28
N GLY A 686 -42.73 30.98 -16.35
CA GLY A 686 -43.57 31.59 -15.34
C GLY A 686 -43.37 33.10 -15.27
N LYS A 687 -43.53 33.68 -14.07
CA LYS A 687 -43.42 35.12 -13.86
C LYS A 687 -41.96 35.55 -13.82
N LEU A 688 -41.55 36.50 -14.66
CA LEU A 688 -40.19 37.03 -14.65
C LEU A 688 -40.07 38.29 -13.77
N ASN A 689 -38.95 38.41 -13.04
CA ASN A 689 -38.55 39.58 -12.28
C ASN A 689 -37.75 40.53 -13.16
N LEU A 690 -38.39 41.60 -13.65
CA LEU A 690 -37.75 42.60 -14.52
C LEU A 690 -37.01 43.71 -13.74
N LEU A 691 -36.91 43.62 -12.41
CA LEU A 691 -36.17 44.61 -11.58
C LEU A 691 -34.68 44.78 -11.98
N PRO A 692 -33.94 43.71 -12.36
CA PRO A 692 -32.54 43.85 -12.76
C PRO A 692 -32.34 44.73 -13.99
N ILE A 693 -33.32 44.75 -14.91
CA ILE A 693 -33.26 45.46 -16.21
C ILE A 693 -33.98 46.81 -16.23
N THR A 694 -34.70 47.17 -15.17
CA THR A 694 -35.48 48.42 -15.11
C THR A 694 -34.88 49.48 -14.18
N LYS A 695 -33.90 49.12 -13.33
CA LYS A 695 -33.34 49.97 -12.27
C LYS A 695 -32.51 51.18 -12.75
N ASN A 696 -32.02 51.22 -13.98
CA ASN A 696 -31.07 52.26 -14.42
C ASN A 696 -31.56 53.06 -15.65
N PRO A 697 -32.07 54.30 -15.49
CA PRO A 697 -32.79 55.02 -16.55
C PRO A 697 -31.96 55.34 -17.80
N GLU A 698 -30.64 55.52 -17.67
CA GLU A 698 -29.75 55.93 -18.78
C GLU A 698 -29.36 54.77 -19.71
N THR A 699 -29.45 53.51 -19.26
CA THR A 699 -29.09 52.30 -20.03
C THR A 699 -30.30 51.49 -20.50
N ASN A 700 -31.52 51.94 -20.19
CA ASN A 700 -32.76 51.19 -20.41
C ASN A 700 -33.19 51.07 -21.88
N TYR A 701 -32.57 51.80 -22.81
CA TYR A 701 -32.91 51.73 -24.24
C TYR A 701 -31.88 50.96 -25.08
N HIS A 702 -30.80 50.48 -24.44
CA HIS A 702 -29.80 49.65 -25.09
C HIS A 702 -30.08 48.16 -24.87
N PRO A 703 -29.77 47.29 -25.84
CA PRO A 703 -29.86 45.85 -25.67
C PRO A 703 -28.95 45.38 -24.54
N GLN A 704 -29.49 44.60 -23.61
CA GLN A 704 -28.73 44.05 -22.48
C GLN A 704 -28.65 42.54 -22.58
N LEU A 705 -27.51 41.97 -22.17
CA LEU A 705 -27.29 40.54 -22.14
C LEU A 705 -27.20 40.08 -20.70
N ILE A 706 -28.15 39.26 -20.25
CA ILE A 706 -28.29 38.88 -18.84
C ILE A 706 -28.52 37.38 -18.72
N PRO A 707 -27.82 36.68 -17.81
CA PRO A 707 -28.13 35.29 -17.49
C PRO A 707 -29.60 35.13 -17.09
N ILE A 708 -30.31 34.20 -17.73
CA ILE A 708 -31.76 34.02 -17.55
C ILE A 708 -32.14 33.81 -16.07
N GLN A 709 -31.25 33.20 -15.28
CA GLN A 709 -31.40 33.01 -13.83
C GLN A 709 -31.70 34.29 -13.03
N PHE A 710 -31.19 35.45 -13.46
CA PHE A 710 -31.41 36.71 -12.74
C PHE A 710 -32.83 37.26 -12.94
N LEU A 711 -33.54 36.75 -13.95
CA LEU A 711 -34.89 37.18 -14.31
C LEU A 711 -35.96 36.22 -13.82
N LEU A 712 -35.61 35.04 -13.30
CA LEU A 712 -36.57 34.10 -12.72
C LEU A 712 -37.01 34.62 -11.34
N THR A 713 -38.32 34.64 -11.06
CA THR A 713 -38.82 34.87 -9.69
C THR A 713 -38.66 33.59 -8.88
N GLU A 714 -38.12 33.70 -7.66
CA GLU A 714 -38.20 32.64 -6.63
C GLU A 714 -39.62 32.12 -6.40
#